data_AF-A0A924FEZ1-F1
#
_entry.id   AF-A0A924FEZ1-F1
#
_cell.length_a   1.000
_cell.length_b   1.000
_cell.length_c   1.000
_cell.angle_alpha   90.00
_cell.angle_beta   90.00
_cell.angle_gamma   90.00
#
_symmetry.space_group_name_H-M   'P 1'
#
loop_
_entity.id
_entity.type
_entity.pdbx_description
1 polymer ?
#
loop_
_entity_poly.entity_id
_entity_poly.type
_entity_poly.pdbx_seq_one_letter_code
_entity_poly.pdbx_strand_id
1 'polypeptide(L)'
;MNQSTSTTHLHFDLSFVPANVPAQLHVGSKRMPLIKHTSDSLQRHRALNTALRLIPDECVTHYVEDVPLPTHVVQLLLVTTPATTPEATLDTLLLSMVHIPRTSREKTLQRRLAETHRHCERPHPKLAMYGVEATATSDPAPIIDVHDFKTAMDAAISIIFHHVELVNIGGDTAATVSSLIEYANGVSDLAMQILQQAQANQQNPNSQNWAFETPYLDTNLKPTTTMFYNWSDTTKEWMTGPLLDSIKQAKNDSSLQSTATNAGVYTVQKGTTVVNTPQSSAQERAKLVRDDSDYWTVNDLTPHHGFEQSGSLSFSNGQFSLSFLNNWLRWLSGYVEFYGPDGNPVKPANWQSMVPGGLAGVYDTDTQKYVTIFSSVNTILAIPVGNTPTAYAFPWPSNASSVRLLAGGIGRTGGVQGQDGTYIGSWQGHVCTPGAIMTGIFNFSLPTICMVAGAAVSLGPLNKLAQNIIPFILDIASAIVSGPVSSAIQGGNTTTVMVAFADLIPKLLIDCVQLAAWLSAEIAEGAAEEATPVVGWIALAISVASDVALLVETSVEVACSPATFEIVASRAIDAQWTILPDVNHQNTWPLEATHYEVLATYKDGTSRSTTGTLDASPQTGPITVYFNKQNQNRLPAGGDVQFTAKFFSNTGWLAGAATTAFISADVVGNLLTVPQMAITQNQVPLTASTVYQFDQKLVYDAATNAHAWSKAGGAPTATVKDLSSSNLGNNLAQLVNITVGQATSELGYTWQASGQNIPLEGSGPGTNSGQMFTFQGIDVRTNPDDALQFVPAGFPAKPLLLFARNGTPGSTGSNFYVDPRNGLYHLRQVILNGSTSPFDLATGQSWGRFNEQIDAAVVHPAGFVVGVNTANSKLEVLKLGVASVADADAPFANLFAGYGTRPGLLHIPVGIAATPNTGVVVLEAADSNLTGAEAQLQSLDLLGNPAPIFAGGTTSIAPLKAESVPVTLLDVAVESKGFIYVLKYLGDGSDVNDYRLDLYSPDGSWLSQTAGISSAKMDVDLWRTLYTLNFETMAKPGGGRTEPSVSIWLPSTPSVA
;
A
#
# COMPACT_ATOMS: atom_id res chain seq x y z
N MET A 1 -22.37 -10.00 31.92
CA MET A 1 -23.78 -9.52 31.72
C MET A 1 -24.67 -10.73 31.45
N ASN A 2 -25.98 -10.71 31.78
CA ASN A 2 -26.87 -11.81 31.38
C ASN A 2 -27.16 -11.72 29.87
N GLN A 3 -26.53 -12.60 29.09
CA GLN A 3 -26.70 -12.66 27.64
C GLN A 3 -27.96 -13.44 27.27
N SER A 4 -28.64 -12.99 26.21
CA SER A 4 -29.72 -13.75 25.59
C SER A 4 -29.14 -14.98 24.89
N THR A 5 -29.67 -16.15 25.24
CA THR A 5 -29.29 -17.44 24.66
C THR A 5 -30.54 -18.16 24.15
N SER A 6 -30.39 -18.90 23.07
CA SER A 6 -31.39 -19.80 22.51
C SER A 6 -30.87 -21.23 22.56
N THR A 7 -31.73 -22.18 22.92
CA THR A 7 -31.41 -23.60 22.77
C THR A 7 -31.48 -24.02 21.30
N THR A 8 -30.58 -24.91 20.87
CA THR A 8 -30.64 -25.58 19.58
C THR A 8 -30.23 -27.06 19.71
N HIS A 9 -30.49 -27.86 18.68
CA HIS A 9 -30.00 -29.22 18.56
C HIS A 9 -28.85 -29.23 17.55
N LEU A 10 -27.71 -29.82 17.90
CA LEU A 10 -26.55 -29.93 17.02
C LEU A 10 -26.32 -31.39 16.63
N HIS A 11 -25.94 -31.60 15.37
CA HIS A 11 -25.74 -32.92 14.75
C HIS A 11 -24.33 -33.01 14.16
N PHE A 12 -23.70 -34.17 14.15
CA PHE A 12 -22.27 -34.30 13.84
C PHE A 12 -21.96 -35.50 12.93
N ASP A 13 -21.11 -35.28 11.93
CA ASP A 13 -20.34 -36.35 11.29
C ASP A 13 -19.06 -36.61 12.10
N LEU A 14 -19.10 -37.71 12.84
CA LEU A 14 -17.99 -38.33 13.56
C LEU A 14 -17.90 -39.81 13.15
N SER A 15 -18.22 -40.12 11.89
CA SER A 15 -18.14 -41.47 11.30
C SER A 15 -16.74 -42.10 11.42
N PHE A 16 -15.72 -41.26 11.55
CA PHE A 16 -14.33 -41.62 11.77
C PHE A 16 -13.95 -41.96 13.22
N VAL A 17 -14.81 -41.65 14.20
CA VAL A 17 -14.55 -41.94 15.62
C VAL A 17 -14.99 -43.37 15.96
N PRO A 18 -14.15 -44.20 16.58
CA PRO A 18 -14.52 -45.58 16.94
C PRO A 18 -15.74 -45.62 17.86
N ALA A 19 -16.65 -46.57 17.64
CA ALA A 19 -17.97 -46.58 18.30
C ALA A 19 -17.95 -46.79 19.83
N ASN A 20 -16.79 -47.05 20.42
CA ASN A 20 -16.52 -47.19 21.86
C ASN A 20 -15.76 -45.99 22.47
N VAL A 21 -15.41 -44.99 21.66
CA VAL A 21 -14.62 -43.82 22.05
C VAL A 21 -15.58 -42.64 22.30
N PRO A 22 -15.64 -42.07 23.51
CA PRO A 22 -16.60 -41.02 23.85
C PRO A 22 -16.16 -39.66 23.29
N ALA A 23 -17.08 -38.91 22.68
CA ALA A 23 -16.86 -37.54 22.23
C ALA A 23 -17.67 -36.54 23.05
N GLN A 24 -17.14 -35.33 23.24
CA GLN A 24 -17.80 -34.25 23.99
C GLN A 24 -17.77 -32.92 23.22
N LEU A 25 -18.83 -32.13 23.35
CA LEU A 25 -18.92 -30.75 22.89
C LEU A 25 -18.54 -29.80 24.02
N HIS A 26 -17.62 -28.87 23.75
CA HIS A 26 -17.26 -27.76 24.62
C HIS A 26 -18.08 -26.52 24.21
N VAL A 27 -18.76 -25.90 25.18
CA VAL A 27 -19.61 -24.70 25.00
C VAL A 27 -19.26 -23.70 26.10
N GLY A 28 -18.15 -22.98 25.92
CA GLY A 28 -17.43 -22.36 27.04
C GLY A 28 -17.08 -23.42 28.10
N SER A 29 -17.29 -23.11 29.38
CA SER A 29 -17.06 -24.04 30.50
C SER A 29 -18.04 -25.21 30.61
N LYS A 30 -19.04 -25.31 29.72
CA LYS A 30 -19.89 -26.51 29.67
C LYS A 30 -19.23 -27.58 28.82
N ARG A 31 -19.26 -28.82 29.32
CA ARG A 31 -18.95 -30.04 28.58
C ARG A 31 -20.24 -30.84 28.43
N MET A 32 -20.62 -31.17 27.20
CA MET A 32 -21.84 -31.90 26.89
C MET A 32 -21.48 -33.19 26.12
N PRO A 33 -21.84 -34.39 26.60
CA PRO A 33 -21.52 -35.63 25.91
C PRO A 33 -22.30 -35.74 24.61
N LEU A 34 -21.64 -36.14 23.52
CA LEU A 34 -22.29 -36.39 22.24
C LEU A 34 -22.94 -37.77 22.23
N ILE A 35 -24.22 -37.83 21.90
CA ILE A 35 -25.02 -39.06 21.89
C ILE A 35 -25.05 -39.61 20.47
N LYS A 36 -24.71 -40.89 20.29
CA LYS A 36 -24.81 -41.54 18.97
C LYS A 36 -26.27 -41.63 18.52
N HIS A 37 -26.53 -41.33 17.24
CA HIS A 37 -27.86 -41.47 16.67
C HIS A 37 -28.34 -42.93 16.68
N THR A 38 -29.62 -43.10 16.99
CA THR A 38 -30.39 -44.31 16.69
C THR A 38 -31.33 -44.00 15.52
N SER A 39 -31.91 -45.01 14.86
CA SER A 39 -32.91 -44.78 13.81
C SER A 39 -34.06 -43.88 14.30
N ASP A 40 -34.52 -44.09 15.54
CA ASP A 40 -35.60 -43.32 16.16
C ASP A 40 -35.21 -41.85 16.41
N SER A 41 -33.98 -41.57 16.88
CA SER A 41 -33.54 -40.19 17.06
C SER A 41 -33.22 -39.52 15.73
N LEU A 42 -32.60 -40.21 14.77
CA LEU A 42 -32.34 -39.68 13.44
C LEU A 42 -33.66 -39.31 12.71
N GLN A 43 -34.68 -40.17 12.78
CA GLN A 43 -36.00 -39.87 12.23
C GLN A 43 -36.64 -38.65 12.90
N ARG A 44 -36.54 -38.53 14.24
CA ARG A 44 -37.04 -37.37 15.01
C ARG A 44 -36.36 -36.08 14.56
N HIS A 45 -35.03 -36.05 14.48
CA HIS A 45 -34.30 -34.83 14.15
C HIS A 45 -34.41 -34.45 12.66
N ARG A 46 -34.54 -35.42 11.75
CA ARG A 46 -34.95 -35.17 10.35
C ARG A 46 -36.34 -34.55 10.21
N ALA A 47 -37.25 -34.75 11.17
CA ALA A 47 -38.52 -34.01 11.16
C ALA A 47 -38.31 -32.51 11.46
N LEU A 48 -37.35 -32.17 12.32
CA LEU A 48 -37.09 -30.81 12.81
C LEU A 48 -36.15 -29.98 11.92
N ASN A 49 -35.15 -30.60 11.29
CA ASN A 49 -34.16 -29.95 10.44
C ASN A 49 -34.30 -30.42 8.98
N THR A 50 -34.39 -29.49 8.03
CA THR A 50 -34.61 -29.78 6.61
C THR A 50 -33.37 -30.32 5.91
N ALA A 51 -32.17 -29.84 6.26
CA ALA A 51 -30.91 -30.30 5.67
C ALA A 51 -30.60 -31.77 5.98
N LEU A 52 -30.86 -32.22 7.22
CA LEU A 52 -30.67 -33.62 7.61
C LEU A 52 -31.50 -34.61 6.77
N ARG A 53 -32.58 -34.16 6.10
CA ARG A 53 -33.41 -34.99 5.22
C ARG A 53 -32.73 -35.32 3.88
N LEU A 54 -31.71 -34.55 3.51
CA LEU A 54 -30.98 -34.67 2.25
C LEU A 54 -29.64 -35.41 2.42
N ILE A 55 -29.09 -35.42 3.64
CA ILE A 55 -27.79 -36.01 3.97
C ILE A 55 -27.94 -37.51 4.29
N PRO A 56 -27.05 -38.41 3.82
CA PRO A 56 -27.10 -39.84 4.10
C PRO A 56 -27.08 -40.21 5.59
N ASP A 57 -27.74 -41.32 5.96
CA ASP A 57 -27.90 -41.79 7.34
C ASP A 57 -26.55 -42.09 8.01
N GLU A 58 -25.61 -42.65 7.25
CA GLU A 58 -24.25 -42.99 7.68
C GLU A 58 -23.39 -41.78 8.07
N CYS A 59 -23.74 -40.58 7.62
CA CYS A 59 -23.02 -39.33 7.92
C CYS A 59 -23.63 -38.58 9.13
N VAL A 60 -24.89 -38.82 9.48
CA VAL A 60 -25.56 -38.13 10.61
C VAL A 60 -25.39 -38.95 11.90
N THR A 61 -24.15 -38.98 12.40
CA THR A 61 -23.71 -40.01 13.35
C THR A 61 -24.02 -39.73 14.82
N HIS A 62 -23.92 -38.49 15.27
CA HIS A 62 -24.07 -38.10 16.68
C HIS A 62 -24.86 -36.79 16.81
N TYR A 63 -25.39 -36.53 18.00
CA TYR A 63 -26.14 -35.31 18.32
C TYR A 63 -26.00 -34.88 19.77
N VAL A 64 -26.43 -33.66 20.06
CA VAL A 64 -26.76 -33.16 21.41
C VAL A 64 -27.98 -32.25 21.34
N GLU A 65 -28.88 -32.39 22.33
CA GLU A 65 -30.10 -31.60 22.46
C GLU A 65 -29.90 -30.40 23.41
N ASP A 66 -30.73 -29.36 23.25
CA ASP A 66 -30.82 -28.18 24.11
C ASP A 66 -29.50 -27.43 24.39
N VAL A 67 -28.62 -27.34 23.38
CA VAL A 67 -27.35 -26.59 23.44
C VAL A 67 -27.64 -25.09 23.57
N PRO A 68 -27.27 -24.42 24.68
CA PRO A 68 -27.60 -23.02 24.91
C PRO A 68 -26.54 -22.11 24.28
N LEU A 69 -26.87 -21.45 23.16
CA LEU A 69 -25.96 -20.64 22.35
C LEU A 69 -26.41 -19.17 22.29
N PRO A 70 -25.49 -18.20 22.16
CA PRO A 70 -25.83 -16.77 22.13
C PRO A 70 -26.64 -16.35 20.89
N THR A 71 -27.54 -15.39 21.06
CA THR A 71 -28.47 -14.94 19.99
C THR A 71 -27.99 -13.74 19.16
N HIS A 72 -26.88 -13.10 19.54
CA HIS A 72 -26.41 -11.84 18.93
C HIS A 72 -24.91 -11.79 18.62
N VAL A 73 -24.14 -12.72 19.17
CA VAL A 73 -22.69 -12.83 19.02
C VAL A 73 -22.32 -14.26 18.65
N VAL A 74 -21.14 -14.46 18.08
CA VAL A 74 -20.62 -15.79 17.76
C VAL A 74 -20.08 -16.51 18.99
N GLN A 75 -19.90 -17.84 18.89
CA GLN A 75 -19.18 -18.63 19.90
C GLN A 75 -18.33 -19.72 19.25
N LEU A 76 -17.07 -19.91 19.68
CA LEU A 76 -16.27 -21.07 19.29
C LEU A 76 -16.68 -22.29 20.11
N LEU A 77 -17.05 -23.36 19.41
CA LEU A 77 -17.32 -24.68 19.98
C LEU A 77 -16.21 -25.65 19.53
N LEU A 78 -15.82 -26.55 20.43
CA LEU A 78 -14.83 -27.60 20.14
C LEU A 78 -15.47 -28.98 20.37
N VAL A 79 -15.10 -29.96 19.57
CA VAL A 79 -15.45 -31.38 19.77
C VAL A 79 -14.18 -32.15 20.07
N THR A 80 -14.14 -32.83 21.20
CA THR A 80 -12.96 -33.52 21.72
C THR A 80 -13.25 -34.98 22.03
N THR A 81 -12.21 -35.77 22.20
CA THR A 81 -12.25 -37.14 22.74
C THR A 81 -11.02 -37.38 23.63
N PRO A 82 -11.06 -38.27 24.64
CA PRO A 82 -9.94 -38.49 25.54
C PRO A 82 -8.59 -38.66 24.85
N ALA A 83 -7.57 -38.03 25.42
CA ALA A 83 -6.17 -38.06 24.96
C ALA A 83 -5.74 -39.45 24.44
N THR A 84 -5.28 -39.50 23.19
CA THR A 84 -4.94 -40.76 22.50
C THR A 84 -3.61 -41.37 22.93
N THR A 85 -2.79 -40.67 23.72
CA THR A 85 -1.51 -41.13 24.27
C THR A 85 -1.41 -40.81 25.78
N PRO A 86 -0.75 -41.65 26.61
CA PRO A 86 -0.68 -41.42 28.07
C PRO A 86 0.19 -40.24 28.51
N GLU A 87 0.97 -39.68 27.59
CA GLU A 87 1.88 -38.55 27.83
C GLU A 87 1.21 -37.19 27.54
N ALA A 88 0.02 -37.21 26.90
CA ALA A 88 -0.67 -36.02 26.46
C ALA A 88 -1.45 -35.32 27.59
N THR A 89 -1.48 -33.98 27.51
CA THR A 89 -2.12 -33.11 28.51
C THR A 89 -3.46 -32.56 28.01
N LEU A 90 -3.62 -32.40 26.69
CA LEU A 90 -4.89 -32.06 26.06
C LEU A 90 -5.61 -33.32 25.54
N ASP A 91 -6.94 -33.25 25.55
CA ASP A 91 -7.78 -34.20 24.80
C ASP A 91 -7.52 -34.09 23.28
N THR A 92 -7.82 -35.14 22.54
CA THR A 92 -7.66 -35.14 21.08
C THR A 92 -8.78 -34.32 20.44
N LEU A 93 -8.43 -33.21 19.78
CA LEU A 93 -9.37 -32.31 19.11
C LEU A 93 -9.88 -32.92 17.80
N LEU A 94 -11.17 -33.24 17.74
CA LEU A 94 -11.81 -33.84 16.58
C LEU A 94 -12.28 -32.77 15.59
N LEU A 95 -13.02 -31.76 16.06
CA LEU A 95 -13.56 -30.65 15.25
C LEU A 95 -13.51 -29.33 16.04
N SER A 96 -13.39 -28.21 15.32
CA SER A 96 -13.72 -26.87 15.81
C SER A 96 -14.83 -26.27 14.94
N MET A 97 -15.58 -25.29 15.46
CA MET A 97 -16.66 -24.65 14.71
C MET A 97 -17.10 -23.34 15.35
N VAL A 98 -17.37 -22.33 14.52
CA VAL A 98 -17.97 -21.07 14.97
C VAL A 98 -19.49 -21.20 14.90
N HIS A 99 -20.16 -21.06 16.05
CA HIS A 99 -21.59 -20.79 16.11
C HIS A 99 -21.84 -19.35 15.66
N ILE A 100 -22.78 -19.18 14.73
CA ILE A 100 -23.24 -17.87 14.24
C ILE A 100 -24.77 -17.83 14.41
N PRO A 101 -25.34 -16.79 15.05
CA PRO A 101 -26.78 -16.70 15.28
C PRO A 101 -27.61 -16.92 14.01
N ARG A 102 -28.60 -17.81 14.10
CA ARG A 102 -29.44 -18.22 12.95
C ARG A 102 -30.08 -17.02 12.24
N THR A 103 -30.60 -16.06 13.00
CA THR A 103 -31.22 -14.83 12.48
C THR A 103 -30.24 -13.95 11.70
N SER A 104 -28.95 -13.98 12.03
CA SER A 104 -27.90 -13.31 11.25
C SER A 104 -27.63 -14.02 9.92
N ARG A 105 -27.59 -15.36 9.92
CA ARG A 105 -27.50 -16.18 8.69
C ARG A 105 -28.68 -15.89 7.76
N GLU A 106 -29.89 -15.84 8.31
CA GLU A 106 -31.14 -15.54 7.60
C GLU A 106 -31.13 -14.12 6.97
N LYS A 107 -30.68 -13.09 7.69
CA LYS A 107 -30.49 -11.73 7.13
C LYS A 107 -29.49 -11.73 5.97
N THR A 108 -28.31 -12.32 6.16
CA THR A 108 -27.27 -12.36 5.13
C THR A 108 -27.77 -13.07 3.87
N LEU A 109 -28.50 -14.19 4.02
CA LEU A 109 -29.08 -14.92 2.89
C LEU A 109 -30.15 -14.10 2.16
N GLN A 110 -31.05 -13.44 2.89
CA GLN A 110 -32.06 -12.53 2.30
C GLN A 110 -31.42 -11.37 1.56
N ARG A 111 -30.34 -10.78 2.10
CA ARG A 111 -29.59 -9.69 1.46
C ARG A 111 -28.94 -10.18 0.16
N ARG A 112 -28.18 -11.28 0.22
CA ARG A 112 -27.51 -11.88 -0.95
C ARG A 112 -28.51 -12.30 -2.04
N LEU A 113 -29.71 -12.77 -1.68
CA LEU A 113 -30.79 -13.07 -2.64
C LEU A 113 -31.33 -11.79 -3.32
N ALA A 114 -31.54 -10.71 -2.57
CA ALA A 114 -31.98 -9.42 -3.13
C ALA A 114 -30.89 -8.73 -3.99
N GLU A 115 -29.61 -8.99 -3.69
CA GLU A 115 -28.44 -8.54 -4.44
C GLU A 115 -28.15 -9.41 -5.69
N THR A 116 -28.94 -10.48 -5.94
CA THR A 116 -28.66 -11.51 -6.97
C THR A 116 -27.23 -12.07 -6.89
N HIS A 117 -26.72 -12.23 -5.67
CA HIS A 117 -25.34 -12.58 -5.42
C HIS A 117 -25.00 -14.01 -5.88
N ARG A 118 -23.89 -14.17 -6.62
CA ARG A 118 -23.42 -15.42 -7.25
C ARG A 118 -23.38 -16.68 -6.36
N HIS A 119 -23.37 -16.52 -5.03
CA HIS A 119 -23.41 -17.65 -4.07
C HIS A 119 -24.81 -18.26 -3.94
N CYS A 120 -25.88 -17.52 -4.22
CA CYS A 120 -27.26 -18.01 -4.10
C CYS A 120 -27.68 -18.96 -5.24
N GLU A 121 -26.98 -18.88 -6.38
CA GLU A 121 -27.20 -19.72 -7.58
C GLU A 121 -26.34 -20.99 -7.58
N ARG A 122 -25.27 -21.03 -6.78
CA ARG A 122 -24.38 -22.19 -6.65
C ARG A 122 -24.94 -23.19 -5.61
N PRO A 123 -24.68 -24.50 -5.76
CA PRO A 123 -24.89 -25.46 -4.69
C PRO A 123 -24.11 -25.08 -3.43
N HIS A 124 -24.74 -25.23 -2.26
CA HIS A 124 -24.07 -24.91 -0.99
C HIS A 124 -22.93 -25.91 -0.69
N PRO A 125 -21.66 -25.47 -0.54
CA PRO A 125 -20.52 -26.39 -0.58
C PRO A 125 -20.52 -27.50 0.47
N LYS A 126 -20.96 -27.24 1.72
CA LYS A 126 -21.10 -28.32 2.72
C LYS A 126 -22.13 -29.38 2.30
N LEU A 127 -23.20 -29.00 1.59
CA LEU A 127 -24.21 -29.95 1.10
C LEU A 127 -23.69 -30.72 -0.13
N ALA A 128 -22.95 -30.05 -1.02
CA ALA A 128 -22.32 -30.68 -2.17
C ALA A 128 -21.32 -31.79 -1.77
N MET A 129 -20.61 -31.65 -0.64
CA MET A 129 -19.74 -32.72 -0.09
C MET A 129 -20.48 -34.02 0.26
N TYR A 130 -21.80 -33.98 0.47
CA TYR A 130 -22.66 -35.16 0.69
C TYR A 130 -23.55 -35.48 -0.53
N GLY A 131 -23.22 -34.94 -1.72
CA GLY A 131 -23.95 -35.19 -2.97
C GLY A 131 -25.25 -34.40 -3.12
N VAL A 132 -25.45 -33.33 -2.35
CA VAL A 132 -26.71 -32.55 -2.33
C VAL A 132 -26.54 -31.20 -3.04
N GLU A 133 -27.13 -31.06 -4.22
CA GLU A 133 -27.01 -29.87 -5.09
C GLU A 133 -27.98 -28.72 -4.74
N ALA A 134 -28.27 -28.49 -3.45
CA ALA A 134 -29.23 -27.47 -3.02
C ALA A 134 -28.68 -26.04 -3.17
N THR A 135 -29.45 -25.15 -3.81
CA THR A 135 -29.12 -23.72 -3.99
C THR A 135 -30.08 -22.83 -3.19
N ALA A 136 -29.64 -21.65 -2.76
CA ALA A 136 -30.51 -20.73 -2.03
C ALA A 136 -31.66 -20.14 -2.88
N THR A 137 -31.48 -20.12 -4.21
CA THR A 137 -32.50 -19.72 -5.19
C THR A 137 -33.58 -20.78 -5.40
N SER A 138 -33.32 -22.07 -5.09
CA SER A 138 -34.28 -23.16 -5.23
C SER A 138 -34.99 -23.50 -3.92
N ASP A 139 -34.25 -23.64 -2.83
CA ASP A 139 -34.80 -23.75 -1.47
C ASP A 139 -33.79 -23.20 -0.43
N PRO A 140 -34.06 -22.05 0.22
CA PRO A 140 -33.17 -21.49 1.23
C PRO A 140 -33.22 -22.21 2.58
N ALA A 141 -34.21 -23.08 2.86
CA ALA A 141 -34.37 -23.69 4.19
C ALA A 141 -33.25 -24.69 4.53
N PRO A 142 -32.88 -25.65 3.65
CA PRO A 142 -31.71 -26.52 3.86
C PRO A 142 -30.41 -25.74 4.04
N ILE A 143 -30.29 -24.55 3.42
CA ILE A 143 -29.08 -23.72 3.50
C ILE A 143 -28.91 -23.16 4.91
N ILE A 144 -29.97 -22.63 5.53
CA ILE A 144 -29.91 -22.13 6.92
C ILE A 144 -29.79 -23.29 7.94
N ASP A 145 -30.42 -24.43 7.66
CA ASP A 145 -30.49 -25.59 8.54
C ASP A 145 -29.20 -26.42 8.58
N VAL A 146 -28.40 -26.45 7.50
CA VAL A 146 -27.17 -27.28 7.45
C VAL A 146 -26.03 -26.74 8.33
N HIS A 147 -26.10 -25.49 8.79
CA HIS A 147 -25.13 -24.98 9.76
C HIS A 147 -25.31 -25.60 11.16
N ASP A 148 -26.45 -26.25 11.44
CA ASP A 148 -26.70 -26.98 12.69
C ASP A 148 -26.20 -28.45 12.59
N PHE A 149 -25.74 -28.88 11.41
CA PHE A 149 -24.99 -30.11 11.16
C PHE A 149 -23.49 -29.81 11.01
N LYS A 150 -22.65 -30.58 11.70
CA LYS A 150 -21.26 -30.24 12.05
C LYS A 150 -20.26 -31.28 11.57
N THR A 151 -19.21 -30.80 10.93
CA THR A 151 -18.37 -31.58 10.01
C THR A 151 -16.95 -31.01 9.96
N ALA A 152 -16.02 -31.68 9.28
CA ALA A 152 -14.68 -31.13 9.00
C ALA A 152 -14.71 -29.83 8.16
N MET A 153 -15.80 -29.55 7.43
CA MET A 153 -16.02 -28.25 6.78
C MET A 153 -16.20 -27.12 7.79
N ASP A 154 -16.85 -27.37 8.93
CA ASP A 154 -16.96 -26.36 10.01
C ASP A 154 -15.59 -26.08 10.65
N ALA A 155 -14.72 -27.09 10.73
CA ALA A 155 -13.34 -26.93 11.19
C ALA A 155 -12.51 -26.09 10.21
N ALA A 156 -12.56 -26.42 8.91
CA ALA A 156 -11.95 -25.65 7.82
C ALA A 156 -12.39 -24.17 7.82
N ILE A 157 -13.70 -23.91 7.89
CA ILE A 157 -14.25 -22.56 8.00
C ILE A 157 -13.74 -21.88 9.27
N SER A 158 -13.71 -22.58 10.41
CA SER A 158 -13.32 -21.98 11.69
C SER A 158 -11.87 -21.51 11.72
N ILE A 159 -10.90 -22.27 11.18
CA ILE A 159 -9.48 -21.84 11.21
C ILE A 159 -9.20 -20.68 10.26
N ILE A 160 -9.92 -20.59 9.13
CA ILE A 160 -9.88 -19.41 8.24
C ILE A 160 -10.52 -18.19 8.94
N PHE A 161 -11.64 -18.38 9.65
CA PHE A 161 -12.32 -17.32 10.40
C PHE A 161 -11.47 -16.71 11.53
N HIS A 162 -10.42 -17.38 12.01
CA HIS A 162 -9.49 -16.83 13.00
C HIS A 162 -8.51 -15.80 12.39
N HIS A 163 -8.46 -15.58 11.08
CA HIS A 163 -7.61 -14.52 10.51
C HIS A 163 -8.08 -13.13 10.95
N VAL A 164 -7.16 -12.23 11.31
CA VAL A 164 -7.48 -10.91 11.90
C VAL A 164 -8.30 -9.99 10.99
N GLU A 165 -8.22 -10.18 9.67
CA GLU A 165 -9.04 -9.45 8.68
C GLU A 165 -10.35 -10.15 8.30
N LEU A 166 -10.74 -11.20 9.03
CA LEU A 166 -12.00 -11.94 8.86
C LEU A 166 -12.76 -12.11 10.19
N VAL A 167 -12.04 -12.29 11.31
CA VAL A 167 -12.62 -12.53 12.64
C VAL A 167 -13.52 -11.38 13.09
N ASN A 168 -14.74 -11.71 13.52
CA ASN A 168 -15.73 -10.72 13.95
C ASN A 168 -16.68 -11.34 14.98
N ILE A 169 -17.00 -10.63 16.07
CA ILE A 169 -17.91 -11.20 17.09
C ILE A 169 -19.39 -10.90 16.84
N GLY A 170 -19.70 -9.87 16.06
CA GLY A 170 -21.06 -9.45 15.76
C GLY A 170 -21.72 -10.42 14.78
N GLY A 171 -22.85 -11.02 15.17
CA GLY A 171 -23.48 -12.10 14.39
C GLY A 171 -23.74 -11.77 12.92
N ASP A 172 -24.19 -10.54 12.61
CA ASP A 172 -24.53 -10.11 11.25
C ASP A 172 -23.30 -9.97 10.33
N THR A 173 -22.18 -9.42 10.84
CA THR A 173 -20.93 -9.37 10.08
C THR A 173 -20.30 -10.75 9.97
N ALA A 174 -20.28 -11.52 11.06
CA ALA A 174 -19.76 -12.89 11.06
C ALA A 174 -20.51 -13.80 10.09
N ALA A 175 -21.84 -13.69 9.99
CA ALA A 175 -22.64 -14.40 9.00
C ALA A 175 -22.27 -14.01 7.55
N THR A 176 -21.98 -12.72 7.32
CA THR A 176 -21.51 -12.24 6.02
C THR A 176 -20.15 -12.82 5.66
N VAL A 177 -19.19 -12.83 6.60
CA VAL A 177 -17.83 -13.40 6.43
C VAL A 177 -17.86 -14.92 6.24
N SER A 178 -18.60 -15.65 7.09
CA SER A 178 -18.76 -17.11 6.96
C SER A 178 -19.30 -17.48 5.58
N SER A 179 -20.30 -16.73 5.09
CA SER A 179 -20.89 -16.89 3.75
C SER A 179 -19.95 -16.51 2.58
N LEU A 180 -18.77 -15.94 2.86
CA LEU A 180 -17.67 -15.84 1.88
C LEU A 180 -16.74 -17.06 2.00
N ILE A 181 -16.28 -17.38 3.21
CA ILE A 181 -15.38 -18.52 3.49
C ILE A 181 -15.99 -19.85 3.02
N GLU A 182 -17.29 -20.06 3.25
CA GLU A 182 -18.05 -21.25 2.84
C GLU A 182 -18.01 -21.50 1.33
N TYR A 183 -17.86 -20.45 0.52
CA TYR A 183 -17.83 -20.49 -0.95
C TYR A 183 -16.43 -20.19 -1.52
N ALA A 184 -15.40 -20.11 -0.67
CA ALA A 184 -14.04 -19.81 -1.06
C ALA A 184 -13.38 -20.98 -1.80
N ASN A 185 -12.56 -20.66 -2.80
CA ASN A 185 -11.90 -21.66 -3.64
C ASN A 185 -10.93 -22.54 -2.81
N GLY A 186 -11.14 -23.86 -2.81
CA GLY A 186 -10.32 -24.84 -2.08
C GLY A 186 -10.76 -25.17 -0.64
N VAL A 187 -11.82 -24.55 -0.11
CA VAL A 187 -12.24 -24.77 1.29
C VAL A 187 -12.71 -26.21 1.56
N SER A 188 -13.33 -26.86 0.57
CA SER A 188 -13.74 -28.26 0.65
C SER A 188 -12.55 -29.23 0.62
N ASP A 189 -11.44 -28.87 -0.03
CA ASP A 189 -10.23 -29.68 -0.04
C ASP A 189 -9.52 -29.62 1.31
N LEU A 190 -9.42 -28.43 1.91
CA LEU A 190 -9.00 -28.26 3.32
C LEU A 190 -9.87 -29.11 4.26
N ALA A 191 -11.20 -29.09 4.08
CA ALA A 191 -12.11 -29.90 4.88
C ALA A 191 -11.85 -31.42 4.74
N MET A 192 -11.53 -31.89 3.53
CA MET A 192 -11.12 -33.28 3.32
C MET A 192 -9.78 -33.60 4.00
N GLN A 193 -8.79 -32.70 3.95
CA GLN A 193 -7.49 -32.91 4.60
C GLN A 193 -7.58 -32.92 6.12
N ILE A 194 -8.44 -32.09 6.72
CA ILE A 194 -8.74 -32.13 8.16
C ILE A 194 -9.36 -33.49 8.53
N LEU A 195 -10.34 -33.95 7.75
CA LEU A 195 -11.00 -35.25 7.97
C LEU A 195 -10.02 -36.44 7.84
N GLN A 196 -9.14 -36.44 6.84
CA GLN A 196 -8.17 -37.51 6.62
C GLN A 196 -7.14 -37.61 7.74
N GLN A 197 -6.65 -36.47 8.26
CA GLN A 197 -5.73 -36.45 9.40
C GLN A 197 -6.42 -36.92 10.70
N ALA A 198 -7.67 -36.51 10.93
CA ALA A 198 -8.46 -37.01 12.06
C ALA A 198 -8.72 -38.52 11.98
N GLN A 199 -9.06 -39.03 10.78
CA GLN A 199 -9.18 -40.47 10.51
C GLN A 199 -7.87 -41.22 10.78
N ALA A 200 -6.73 -40.70 10.32
CA ALA A 200 -5.42 -41.32 10.49
C ALA A 200 -5.01 -41.39 11.98
N ASN A 201 -5.25 -40.33 12.74
CA ASN A 201 -4.98 -40.30 14.19
C ASN A 201 -5.89 -41.26 14.98
N GLN A 202 -7.19 -41.31 14.66
CA GLN A 202 -8.13 -42.23 15.34
C GLN A 202 -7.86 -43.71 15.00
N GLN A 203 -7.23 -44.02 13.88
CA GLN A 203 -6.75 -45.37 13.54
C GLN A 203 -5.38 -45.71 14.15
N ASN A 204 -4.51 -44.71 14.32
CA ASN A 204 -3.18 -44.84 14.90
C ASN A 204 -2.81 -43.56 15.68
N PRO A 205 -2.78 -43.59 17.03
CA PRO A 205 -2.39 -42.44 17.85
C PRO A 205 -1.04 -41.79 17.53
N ASN A 206 -0.13 -42.53 16.87
CA ASN A 206 1.18 -42.01 16.43
C ASN A 206 1.10 -41.20 15.13
N SER A 207 -0.02 -41.23 14.41
CA SER A 207 -0.29 -40.36 13.26
C SER A 207 -0.71 -38.99 13.79
N GLN A 208 -0.05 -37.93 13.32
CA GLN A 208 -0.37 -36.55 13.70
C GLN A 208 -1.78 -36.18 13.25
N ASN A 209 -2.54 -35.56 14.15
CA ASN A 209 -3.87 -35.02 13.88
C ASN A 209 -3.77 -33.63 13.21
N TRP A 210 -4.86 -33.15 12.59
CA TRP A 210 -4.91 -31.83 11.95
C TRP A 210 -4.56 -30.68 12.90
N ALA A 211 -4.92 -30.85 14.18
CA ALA A 211 -4.43 -30.06 15.29
C ALA A 211 -3.90 -30.98 16.40
N PHE A 212 -2.73 -30.65 16.95
CA PHE A 212 -2.00 -31.46 17.93
C PHE A 212 -1.50 -30.56 19.07
N GLU A 213 -1.25 -31.12 20.25
CA GLU A 213 -0.80 -30.29 21.37
C GLU A 213 0.66 -29.82 21.19
N THR A 214 0.98 -28.65 21.72
CA THR A 214 2.31 -28.05 21.76
C THR A 214 2.44 -27.23 23.05
N PRO A 215 3.59 -27.28 23.75
CA PRO A 215 3.81 -26.43 24.92
C PRO A 215 4.01 -24.96 24.52
N TYR A 216 3.31 -24.05 25.21
CA TYR A 216 3.64 -22.62 25.15
C TYR A 216 5.07 -22.35 25.63
N LEU A 217 5.68 -21.26 25.16
CA LEU A 217 7.06 -20.88 25.50
C LEU A 217 7.12 -19.83 26.61
N ASP A 218 8.21 -19.85 27.39
CA ASP A 218 8.56 -18.78 28.34
C ASP A 218 9.35 -17.63 27.67
N THR A 219 9.65 -16.57 28.43
CA THR A 219 10.47 -15.43 27.98
C THR A 219 11.93 -15.78 27.67
N ASN A 220 12.34 -17.03 27.84
CA ASN A 220 13.65 -17.58 27.45
C ASN A 220 13.56 -18.53 26.24
N LEU A 221 12.41 -18.60 25.57
CA LEU A 221 12.07 -19.55 24.49
C LEU A 221 12.15 -21.03 24.92
N LYS A 222 11.81 -21.34 26.18
CA LYS A 222 11.77 -22.72 26.69
C LYS A 222 10.32 -23.23 26.79
N PRO A 223 10.07 -24.50 26.43
CA PRO A 223 8.78 -25.16 26.68
C PRO A 223 8.32 -25.07 28.13
N THR A 224 7.06 -24.70 28.32
CA THR A 224 6.37 -24.70 29.62
C THR A 224 5.48 -25.93 29.78
N THR A 225 4.83 -26.08 30.93
CA THR A 225 3.86 -27.16 31.19
C THR A 225 2.42 -26.82 30.74
N THR A 226 2.21 -25.67 30.08
CA THR A 226 0.89 -25.26 29.59
C THR A 226 0.81 -25.54 28.09
N MET A 227 -0.12 -26.39 27.68
CA MET A 227 -0.27 -26.83 26.29
C MET A 227 -1.36 -26.04 25.53
N PHE A 228 -1.23 -25.97 24.21
CA PHE A 228 -2.24 -25.49 23.27
C PHE A 228 -2.29 -26.34 22.00
N TYR A 229 -3.35 -26.23 21.21
CA TYR A 229 -3.47 -26.88 19.92
C TYR A 229 -2.75 -26.08 18.83
N ASN A 230 -1.65 -26.61 18.31
CA ASN A 230 -1.00 -26.12 17.09
C ASN A 230 -1.59 -26.85 15.87
N TRP A 231 -1.60 -26.21 14.71
CA TRP A 231 -2.06 -26.83 13.46
C TRP A 231 -0.91 -27.59 12.78
N SER A 232 -1.21 -28.72 12.15
CA SER A 232 -0.23 -29.45 11.34
C SER A 232 0.18 -28.64 10.11
N ASP A 233 1.37 -28.93 9.58
CA ASP A 233 1.88 -28.18 8.42
C ASP A 233 1.08 -28.48 7.14
N THR A 234 0.51 -29.68 7.00
CA THR A 234 -0.49 -30.00 5.97
C THR A 234 -1.76 -29.14 6.11
N THR A 235 -2.22 -28.87 7.35
CA THR A 235 -3.39 -28.00 7.55
C THR A 235 -3.07 -26.55 7.18
N LYS A 236 -1.84 -26.08 7.46
CA LYS A 236 -1.34 -24.75 7.06
C LYS A 236 -1.20 -24.62 5.54
N GLU A 237 -0.65 -25.63 4.88
CA GLU A 237 -0.51 -25.71 3.42
C GLU A 237 -1.89 -25.61 2.72
N TRP A 238 -2.84 -26.46 3.10
CA TRP A 238 -4.14 -26.53 2.43
C TRP A 238 -5.10 -25.38 2.78
N MET A 239 -4.89 -24.65 3.88
CA MET A 239 -5.70 -23.46 4.19
C MET A 239 -5.28 -22.20 3.41
N THR A 240 -4.10 -22.20 2.79
CA THR A 240 -3.56 -21.06 2.04
C THR A 240 -4.52 -20.55 0.95
N GLY A 241 -4.94 -21.41 0.02
CA GLY A 241 -5.83 -21.04 -1.09
C GLY A 241 -7.20 -20.47 -0.66
N PRO A 242 -7.97 -21.14 0.21
CA PRO A 242 -9.26 -20.62 0.64
C PRO A 242 -9.15 -19.41 1.58
N LEU A 243 -8.07 -19.25 2.37
CA LEU A 243 -7.81 -18.02 3.14
C LEU A 243 -7.57 -16.82 2.21
N LEU A 244 -6.69 -17.00 1.22
CA LEU A 244 -6.38 -16.04 0.15
C LEU A 244 -7.65 -15.54 -0.57
N ASP A 245 -8.49 -16.48 -1.04
CA ASP A 245 -9.74 -16.14 -1.72
C ASP A 245 -10.77 -15.50 -0.78
N SER A 246 -10.84 -15.93 0.49
CA SER A 246 -11.70 -15.30 1.51
C SER A 246 -11.34 -13.84 1.77
N ILE A 247 -10.04 -13.51 1.87
CA ILE A 247 -9.57 -12.12 2.06
C ILE A 247 -9.88 -11.29 0.81
N LYS A 248 -9.57 -11.79 -0.39
CA LYS A 248 -9.88 -11.12 -1.67
C LYS A 248 -11.38 -10.79 -1.79
N GLN A 249 -12.26 -11.74 -1.44
CA GLN A 249 -13.70 -11.49 -1.42
C GLN A 249 -14.11 -10.50 -0.31
N ALA A 250 -13.56 -10.63 0.90
CA ALA A 250 -13.97 -9.81 2.05
C ALA A 250 -13.59 -8.33 1.91
N LYS A 251 -12.45 -8.00 1.27
CA LYS A 251 -12.03 -6.62 1.01
C LYS A 251 -12.88 -5.93 -0.07
N ASN A 252 -13.62 -6.68 -0.89
CA ASN A 252 -14.48 -6.19 -1.97
C ASN A 252 -15.99 -6.15 -1.61
N ASP A 253 -16.46 -6.89 -0.60
CA ASP A 253 -17.86 -6.81 -0.12
C ASP A 253 -18.08 -5.50 0.67
N SER A 254 -18.79 -4.53 0.08
CA SER A 254 -18.99 -3.21 0.69
C SER A 254 -19.75 -3.23 2.02
N SER A 255 -20.48 -4.31 2.34
CA SER A 255 -21.13 -4.48 3.65
C SER A 255 -20.13 -4.83 4.76
N LEU A 256 -18.89 -5.20 4.41
CA LEU A 256 -17.79 -5.47 5.34
C LEU A 256 -16.90 -4.25 5.60
N GLN A 257 -17.24 -3.06 5.08
CA GLN A 257 -16.59 -1.81 5.48
C GLN A 257 -17.04 -1.38 6.88
N SER A 258 -16.10 -1.01 7.74
CA SER A 258 -16.39 -0.41 9.04
C SER A 258 -16.93 1.01 8.90
N THR A 259 -17.99 1.31 9.66
CA THR A 259 -18.64 2.63 9.71
C THR A 259 -18.96 3.01 11.16
N ALA A 260 -19.58 4.17 11.39
CA ALA A 260 -20.05 4.56 12.72
C ALA A 260 -21.17 3.66 13.29
N THR A 261 -21.78 2.79 12.48
CA THR A 261 -22.87 1.88 12.88
C THR A 261 -22.64 0.42 12.48
N ASN A 262 -21.72 0.14 11.55
CA ASN A 262 -21.37 -1.20 11.11
C ASN A 262 -19.97 -1.59 11.56
N ALA A 263 -19.84 -2.79 12.12
CA ALA A 263 -18.58 -3.36 12.55
C ALA A 263 -18.01 -4.27 11.46
N GLY A 264 -17.35 -3.65 10.47
CA GLY A 264 -16.73 -4.34 9.35
C GLY A 264 -15.37 -4.98 9.70
N VAL A 265 -14.68 -5.46 8.67
CA VAL A 265 -13.32 -6.05 8.77
C VAL A 265 -12.27 -5.27 7.97
N TYR A 266 -12.64 -4.15 7.34
CA TYR A 266 -11.69 -3.22 6.71
C TYR A 266 -12.10 -1.74 6.86
N THR A 267 -11.16 -0.84 6.59
CA THR A 267 -11.41 0.61 6.39
C THR A 267 -10.88 1.06 5.03
N VAL A 268 -11.26 2.26 4.59
CA VAL A 268 -10.60 2.95 3.46
C VAL A 268 -10.14 4.30 3.98
N GLN A 269 -8.84 4.55 3.91
CA GLN A 269 -8.25 5.85 4.23
C GLN A 269 -8.07 6.67 2.97
N LYS A 270 -8.15 8.00 3.10
CA LYS A 270 -7.85 8.92 2.01
C LYS A 270 -6.42 9.39 2.16
N GLY A 271 -5.64 9.31 1.09
CA GLY A 271 -4.33 9.95 1.01
C GLY A 271 -4.47 11.46 0.95
N THR A 272 -3.47 12.18 1.46
CA THR A 272 -3.46 13.65 1.49
C THR A 272 -2.40 14.18 0.55
N THR A 273 -2.81 14.68 -0.63
CA THR A 273 -1.89 15.31 -1.60
C THR A 273 -1.74 16.82 -1.42
N VAL A 274 -2.65 17.47 -0.67
CA VAL A 274 -2.57 18.91 -0.34
C VAL A 274 -3.13 19.16 1.07
N VAL A 275 -2.36 19.87 1.90
CA VAL A 275 -2.80 20.31 3.24
C VAL A 275 -3.61 21.60 3.13
N ASN A 276 -4.90 21.47 2.82
CA ASN A 276 -5.84 22.59 2.74
C ASN A 276 -6.60 22.78 4.06
N THR A 277 -6.15 23.70 4.92
CA THR A 277 -7.00 24.23 5.99
C THR A 277 -8.04 25.20 5.38
N PRO A 278 -9.36 24.94 5.56
CA PRO A 278 -10.38 25.81 4.99
C PRO A 278 -10.34 27.19 5.68
N GLN A 279 -10.22 28.27 4.88
CA GLN A 279 -10.21 29.63 5.41
C GLN A 279 -11.55 29.96 6.11
N SER A 280 -11.51 30.20 7.41
CA SER A 280 -12.66 30.79 8.11
C SER A 280 -12.88 32.25 7.68
N SER A 281 -14.13 32.69 7.76
CA SER A 281 -14.54 34.00 7.21
C SER A 281 -13.88 35.17 7.95
N ALA A 282 -13.67 36.29 7.23
CA ALA A 282 -12.90 37.44 7.71
C ALA A 282 -13.42 38.09 9.01
N GLN A 283 -14.64 37.78 9.47
CA GLN A 283 -15.20 38.33 10.71
C GLN A 283 -14.68 37.66 11.99
N GLU A 284 -14.14 36.44 11.94
CA GLU A 284 -13.62 35.76 13.14
C GLU A 284 -12.21 36.23 13.55
N ARG A 285 -11.41 36.74 12.60
CA ARG A 285 -10.04 37.23 12.84
C ARG A 285 -9.95 38.38 13.86
N ALA A 286 -11.05 39.02 14.22
CA ALA A 286 -11.08 40.17 15.12
C ALA A 286 -11.04 39.83 16.63
N LYS A 287 -10.94 38.55 17.03
CA LYS A 287 -11.07 38.13 18.44
C LYS A 287 -9.94 37.29 19.05
N LEU A 288 -8.93 36.88 18.28
CA LEU A 288 -7.77 36.15 18.80
C LEU A 288 -6.54 37.06 18.85
N VAL A 289 -6.15 37.44 20.07
CA VAL A 289 -4.96 38.25 20.38
C VAL A 289 -4.33 37.72 21.66
N ARG A 290 -3.03 37.38 21.59
CA ARG A 290 -2.19 36.73 22.62
C ARG A 290 -2.46 35.24 22.86
N ASP A 291 -1.66 34.40 22.19
CA ASP A 291 -0.87 33.37 22.88
C ASP A 291 0.51 33.26 22.19
N ASP A 292 1.53 32.76 22.87
CA ASP A 292 2.96 32.87 22.47
C ASP A 292 3.42 31.73 21.51
N SER A 293 2.50 31.24 20.67
CA SER A 293 2.60 29.93 20.00
C SER A 293 2.96 29.96 18.50
N ASP A 294 2.99 31.13 17.87
CA ASP A 294 3.01 31.34 16.40
C ASP A 294 4.36 31.06 15.69
N TYR A 295 5.12 30.03 16.08
CA TYR A 295 6.50 29.82 15.60
C TYR A 295 6.94 28.36 15.35
N TRP A 296 6.01 27.43 15.09
CA TRP A 296 6.33 26.02 14.82
C TRP A 296 5.46 25.45 13.68
N THR A 297 5.93 24.37 13.03
CA THR A 297 5.24 23.67 11.92
C THR A 297 5.64 22.18 11.89
N VAL A 298 5.07 21.39 10.97
CA VAL A 298 5.31 19.95 10.81
C VAL A 298 5.59 19.60 9.34
N ASN A 299 6.62 18.81 9.07
CA ASN A 299 7.09 18.52 7.71
C ASN A 299 6.25 17.51 6.89
N ASP A 300 5.42 16.68 7.53
CA ASP A 300 4.51 15.75 6.85
C ASP A 300 3.20 15.62 7.65
N LEU A 301 2.08 15.50 6.95
CA LEU A 301 0.71 15.47 7.47
C LEU A 301 -0.15 14.39 6.79
N THR A 302 0.49 13.46 6.07
CA THR A 302 -0.15 12.34 5.35
C THR A 302 -0.43 11.16 6.29
N PRO A 303 -1.51 10.38 6.11
CA PRO A 303 -1.73 9.15 6.89
C PRO A 303 -0.69 8.04 6.58
N HIS A 304 0.18 7.76 7.56
CA HIS A 304 1.24 6.74 7.49
C HIS A 304 0.74 5.36 7.93
N HIS A 305 0.32 4.53 6.98
CA HIS A 305 -0.11 3.15 7.23
C HIS A 305 -1.14 3.06 8.39
N GLY A 306 -2.17 3.92 8.38
CA GLY A 306 -3.10 4.08 9.50
C GLY A 306 -2.81 5.23 10.47
N PHE A 307 -1.59 5.74 10.56
CA PHE A 307 -1.21 6.75 11.56
C PHE A 307 -1.34 8.18 11.01
N GLU A 308 -2.28 8.96 11.55
CA GLU A 308 -2.75 10.24 11.01
C GLU A 308 -2.69 11.35 12.07
N GLN A 309 -2.27 12.58 11.72
CA GLN A 309 -2.35 13.71 12.66
C GLN A 309 -3.80 14.20 12.80
N SER A 310 -4.25 14.43 14.04
CA SER A 310 -5.53 15.08 14.33
C SER A 310 -5.34 16.34 15.17
N GLY A 311 -5.75 17.49 14.61
CA GLY A 311 -5.70 18.79 15.28
C GLY A 311 -4.40 19.55 15.05
N SER A 312 -4.32 20.74 15.64
CA SER A 312 -3.16 21.64 15.50
C SER A 312 -2.00 21.24 16.41
N LEU A 313 -0.79 21.46 15.94
CA LEU A 313 0.39 21.55 16.80
C LEU A 313 0.23 22.73 17.76
N SER A 314 0.63 22.55 19.02
CA SER A 314 0.77 23.64 19.99
C SER A 314 2.13 23.59 20.67
N PHE A 315 2.74 24.76 20.84
CA PHE A 315 3.90 24.96 21.68
C PHE A 315 3.60 26.10 22.65
N SER A 316 3.46 25.79 23.94
CA SER A 316 3.19 26.81 24.97
C SER A 316 3.89 26.45 26.27
N ASN A 317 4.36 27.44 27.02
CA ASN A 317 5.07 27.26 28.30
C ASN A 317 6.26 26.27 28.27
N GLY A 318 6.87 26.05 27.10
CA GLY A 318 7.96 25.07 26.91
C GLY A 318 7.51 23.61 26.73
N GLN A 319 6.20 23.37 26.63
CA GLN A 319 5.63 22.06 26.29
C GLN A 319 5.28 22.02 24.80
N PHE A 320 5.76 20.99 24.11
CA PHE A 320 5.32 20.61 22.77
C PHE A 320 4.12 19.66 22.90
N SER A 321 3.11 19.84 22.06
CA SER A 321 1.99 18.90 21.97
C SER A 321 1.46 18.81 20.54
N LEU A 322 1.33 17.58 20.07
CA LEU A 322 0.65 17.18 18.84
C LEU A 322 -0.34 16.06 19.18
N SER A 323 -1.24 15.65 18.28
CA SER A 323 -2.14 14.51 18.54
C SER A 323 -2.35 13.67 17.30
N PHE A 324 -2.47 12.36 17.49
CA PHE A 324 -2.55 11.39 16.39
C PHE A 324 -3.69 10.39 16.58
N LEU A 325 -4.19 9.89 15.45
CA LEU A 325 -5.13 8.81 15.28
C LEU A 325 -4.37 7.60 14.73
N ASN A 326 -4.73 6.40 15.19
CA ASN A 326 -4.23 5.15 14.61
C ASN A 326 -5.42 4.38 14.05
N ASN A 327 -5.53 4.31 12.73
CA ASN A 327 -6.68 3.84 11.99
C ASN A 327 -6.66 2.32 11.69
N TRP A 328 -5.66 1.57 12.16
CA TRP A 328 -5.46 0.13 11.87
C TRP A 328 -5.51 -0.79 13.12
N LEU A 329 -5.71 -2.09 12.89
CA LEU A 329 -5.89 -3.15 13.91
C LEU A 329 -4.57 -3.57 14.62
N ARG A 330 -3.73 -2.61 15.01
CA ARG A 330 -2.48 -2.82 15.76
C ARG A 330 -2.25 -1.69 16.77
N TRP A 331 -1.56 -1.97 17.88
CA TRP A 331 -1.08 -0.96 18.81
C TRP A 331 0.32 -0.45 18.43
N LEU A 332 0.65 0.79 18.80
CA LEU A 332 1.95 1.41 18.53
C LEU A 332 2.50 2.13 19.76
N SER A 333 3.79 2.03 20.04
CA SER A 333 4.49 2.82 21.07
C SER A 333 5.12 4.09 20.47
N GLY A 334 4.99 5.23 21.15
CA GLY A 334 5.45 6.54 20.70
C GLY A 334 6.71 7.03 21.42
N TYR A 335 7.69 7.50 20.65
CA TYR A 335 9.05 7.88 21.07
C TYR A 335 9.50 9.21 20.45
N VAL A 336 10.35 10.00 21.11
CA VAL A 336 10.98 11.19 20.51
C VAL A 336 12.49 11.06 20.47
N GLU A 337 13.10 11.59 19.41
CA GLU A 337 14.54 11.83 19.33
C GLU A 337 14.80 13.30 19.03
N PHE A 338 15.70 13.93 19.77
CA PHE A 338 15.99 15.36 19.66
C PHE A 338 17.25 15.62 18.86
N TYR A 339 17.30 16.73 18.12
CA TYR A 339 18.39 17.08 17.22
C TYR A 339 18.94 18.47 17.51
N GLY A 340 20.26 18.61 17.48
CA GLY A 340 20.97 19.87 17.73
C GLY A 340 20.96 20.84 16.54
N PRO A 341 21.50 22.07 16.71
CA PRO A 341 21.65 23.05 15.63
C PRO A 341 22.56 22.58 14.47
N ASP A 342 23.37 21.56 14.73
CA ASP A 342 24.30 20.89 13.82
C ASP A 342 23.68 19.70 13.08
N GLY A 343 22.41 19.36 13.36
CA GLY A 343 21.70 18.24 12.73
C GLY A 343 22.05 16.86 13.31
N ASN A 344 22.81 16.78 14.40
CA ASN A 344 23.10 15.51 15.07
C ASN A 344 22.06 15.19 16.17
N PRO A 345 21.78 13.90 16.46
CA PRO A 345 20.99 13.52 17.63
C PRO A 345 21.63 14.00 18.94
N VAL A 346 20.83 14.57 19.85
CA VAL A 346 21.28 15.10 21.14
C VAL A 346 20.55 14.46 22.31
N LYS A 347 21.30 14.25 23.41
CA LYS A 347 20.73 13.86 24.70
C LYS A 347 19.90 15.02 25.26
N PRO A 348 18.58 14.87 25.49
CA PRO A 348 17.72 15.98 25.91
C PRO A 348 18.06 16.45 27.33
N ALA A 349 18.42 17.74 27.47
CA ALA A 349 18.78 18.34 28.75
C ALA A 349 17.60 18.33 29.73
N ASN A 350 17.87 17.90 30.97
CA ASN A 350 16.90 17.82 32.08
C ASN A 350 15.66 16.92 31.82
N TRP A 351 15.73 15.99 30.86
CA TRP A 351 14.64 15.06 30.58
C TRP A 351 14.25 14.23 31.81
N GLN A 352 12.97 14.22 32.14
CA GLN A 352 12.38 13.28 33.10
C GLN A 352 11.69 12.17 32.32
N SER A 353 12.01 10.92 32.64
CA SER A 353 11.47 9.77 31.90
C SER A 353 9.94 9.70 32.03
N MET A 354 9.27 9.54 30.90
CA MET A 354 7.81 9.33 30.85
C MET A 354 7.44 7.83 30.91
N VAL A 355 8.42 6.94 31.06
CA VAL A 355 8.24 5.48 31.14
C VAL A 355 7.55 5.09 32.47
N PRO A 356 6.34 4.51 32.43
CA PRO A 356 5.66 4.01 33.64
C PRO A 356 6.46 2.90 34.34
N GLY A 357 6.22 2.72 35.64
CA GLY A 357 6.80 1.62 36.43
C GLY A 357 8.29 1.75 36.78
N GLY A 358 8.99 2.78 36.28
CA GLY A 358 10.42 3.01 36.57
C GLY A 358 11.40 2.30 35.62
N LEU A 359 10.89 1.71 34.53
CA LEU A 359 11.65 0.94 33.53
C LEU A 359 12.48 1.82 32.56
N ALA A 360 12.80 3.05 32.97
CA ALA A 360 13.49 4.05 32.16
C ALA A 360 14.83 3.53 31.60
N GLY A 361 15.58 2.74 32.38
CA GLY A 361 16.86 2.15 31.96
C GLY A 361 16.77 1.05 30.88
N VAL A 362 15.56 0.67 30.44
CA VAL A 362 15.34 -0.26 29.33
C VAL A 362 14.75 0.45 28.11
N TYR A 363 13.89 1.45 28.33
CA TYR A 363 13.13 2.09 27.25
C TYR A 363 13.67 3.47 26.83
N ASP A 364 14.23 4.28 27.73
CA ASP A 364 14.90 5.53 27.35
C ASP A 364 16.38 5.26 27.01
N THR A 365 16.74 5.42 25.74
CA THR A 365 18.16 5.49 25.32
C THR A 365 18.73 6.88 25.62
N ASP A 366 19.97 7.19 25.23
CA ASP A 366 20.51 8.54 25.45
C ASP A 366 19.83 9.62 24.60
N THR A 367 19.44 9.31 23.36
CA THR A 367 18.80 10.26 22.41
C THR A 367 17.29 10.04 22.27
N GLN A 368 16.85 8.77 22.18
CA GLN A 368 15.45 8.38 22.00
C GLN A 368 14.74 8.14 23.34
N LYS A 369 13.56 8.75 23.52
CA LYS A 369 12.78 8.74 24.77
C LYS A 369 11.34 8.29 24.56
N TYR A 370 10.81 7.45 25.44
CA TYR A 370 9.40 7.06 25.41
C TYR A 370 8.49 8.26 25.76
N VAL A 371 7.31 8.34 25.15
CA VAL A 371 6.31 9.39 25.41
C VAL A 371 4.93 8.81 25.71
N THR A 372 4.42 7.92 24.87
CA THR A 372 3.00 7.49 24.92
C THR A 372 2.78 6.14 24.23
N ILE A 373 1.56 5.63 24.27
CA ILE A 373 1.14 4.46 23.51
C ILE A 373 -0.20 4.73 22.80
N PHE A 374 -0.26 4.39 21.52
CA PHE A 374 -1.43 4.52 20.67
C PHE A 374 -2.20 3.21 20.67
N SER A 375 -3.49 3.28 20.94
CA SER A 375 -4.41 2.17 20.71
C SER A 375 -4.42 1.78 19.24
N SER A 376 -4.82 0.54 18.95
CA SER A 376 -5.50 0.18 17.70
C SER A 376 -6.64 1.17 17.39
N VAL A 377 -7.23 1.09 16.17
CA VAL A 377 -8.64 1.51 16.05
C VAL A 377 -9.42 0.92 17.21
N ASN A 378 -10.34 1.71 17.75
CA ASN A 378 -11.24 1.31 18.81
C ASN A 378 -12.28 0.32 18.24
N THR A 379 -11.81 -0.88 17.92
CA THR A 379 -12.50 -2.02 17.29
C THR A 379 -11.86 -3.33 17.75
N ILE A 380 -11.74 -3.52 19.06
CA ILE A 380 -11.53 -4.87 19.59
C ILE A 380 -12.82 -5.66 19.28
N LEU A 381 -12.68 -6.88 18.75
CA LEU A 381 -13.77 -7.75 18.28
C LEU A 381 -14.63 -7.23 17.10
N ALA A 382 -14.22 -6.12 16.47
CA ALA A 382 -15.09 -5.28 15.66
C ALA A 382 -16.32 -4.81 16.47
N ILE A 383 -16.12 -3.76 17.26
CA ILE A 383 -17.18 -2.90 17.81
C ILE A 383 -16.72 -1.45 17.57
N PRO A 384 -17.33 -0.67 16.67
CA PRO A 384 -16.80 0.64 16.31
C PRO A 384 -16.95 1.65 17.43
N VAL A 385 -15.85 2.28 17.81
CA VAL A 385 -15.84 3.57 18.50
C VAL A 385 -15.06 4.56 17.66
N GLY A 386 -15.48 5.82 17.69
CA GLY A 386 -14.74 6.90 17.04
C GLY A 386 -13.27 6.89 17.45
N ASN A 387 -12.38 7.05 16.48
CA ASN A 387 -10.95 7.12 16.76
C ASN A 387 -10.69 8.40 17.57
N THR A 388 -10.03 8.27 18.73
CA THR A 388 -9.86 9.36 19.69
C THR A 388 -8.42 9.84 19.64
N PRO A 389 -8.16 11.13 19.36
CA PRO A 389 -6.79 11.63 19.23
C PRO A 389 -5.98 11.38 20.50
N THR A 390 -4.89 10.64 20.36
CA THR A 390 -3.93 10.38 21.44
C THR A 390 -2.88 11.47 21.43
N ALA A 391 -2.69 12.15 22.56
CA ALA A 391 -1.75 13.24 22.69
C ALA A 391 -0.29 12.75 22.68
N TYR A 392 0.53 13.46 21.91
CA TYR A 392 1.95 13.31 21.73
C TYR A 392 2.63 14.55 22.33
N ALA A 393 2.69 14.58 23.67
CA ALA A 393 3.03 15.78 24.42
C ALA A 393 4.24 15.56 25.35
N PHE A 394 5.21 16.47 25.30
CA PHE A 394 6.48 16.35 26.02
C PHE A 394 7.12 17.74 26.29
N PRO A 395 7.98 17.87 27.32
CA PRO A 395 8.74 19.10 27.55
C PRO A 395 9.84 19.26 26.48
N TRP A 396 10.04 20.49 25.99
CA TRP A 396 11.09 20.78 25.01
C TRP A 396 12.46 20.99 25.69
N PRO A 397 13.50 20.22 25.32
CA PRO A 397 14.83 20.36 25.90
C PRO A 397 15.58 21.57 25.32
N SER A 398 16.24 22.35 26.18
CA SER A 398 16.88 23.62 25.81
C SER A 398 18.09 23.51 24.87
N ASN A 399 18.55 22.29 24.56
CA ASN A 399 19.66 22.01 23.64
C ASN A 399 19.22 21.42 22.30
N ALA A 400 17.92 21.36 22.01
CA ALA A 400 17.40 20.88 20.72
C ALA A 400 16.89 22.04 19.84
N SER A 401 17.18 21.93 18.54
CA SER A 401 16.68 22.81 17.48
C SER A 401 15.58 22.16 16.65
N SER A 402 15.50 20.83 16.62
CA SER A 402 14.38 20.09 16.05
C SER A 402 14.16 18.75 16.77
N VAL A 403 13.08 18.04 16.41
CA VAL A 403 12.70 16.75 16.98
C VAL A 403 12.24 15.81 15.87
N ARG A 404 12.58 14.53 15.97
CA ARG A 404 12.02 13.40 15.21
C ARG A 404 10.99 12.71 16.11
N LEU A 405 9.72 12.72 15.73
CA LEU A 405 8.70 11.85 16.35
C LEU A 405 8.86 10.43 15.79
N LEU A 406 8.64 9.39 16.60
CA LEU A 406 8.76 7.98 16.23
C LEU A 406 7.56 7.17 16.73
N ALA A 407 6.98 6.29 15.92
CA ALA A 407 5.97 5.33 16.38
C ALA A 407 6.30 3.92 15.88
N GLY A 408 6.08 2.86 16.65
CA GLY A 408 6.38 1.48 16.21
C GLY A 408 5.63 0.34 16.91
N GLY A 409 5.56 -0.82 16.25
CA GLY A 409 4.76 -1.99 16.66
C GLY A 409 4.95 -3.19 15.73
N ILE A 410 3.90 -4.00 15.51
CA ILE A 410 3.95 -5.10 14.52
C ILE A 410 4.04 -4.54 13.10
N GLY A 411 5.03 -5.03 12.34
CA GLY A 411 5.26 -4.74 10.92
C GLY A 411 6.46 -5.53 10.38
N ARG A 412 6.82 -5.30 9.11
CA ARG A 412 7.98 -5.91 8.42
C ARG A 412 9.29 -5.57 9.15
N THR A 413 10.04 -6.60 9.53
CA THR A 413 11.25 -6.49 10.36
C THR A 413 12.43 -5.79 9.66
N GLY A 414 12.64 -6.07 8.37
CA GLY A 414 13.84 -5.61 7.63
C GLY A 414 13.92 -4.12 7.30
N GLY A 415 12.80 -3.38 7.28
CA GLY A 415 12.77 -1.96 6.92
C GLY A 415 13.25 -1.63 5.50
N VAL A 416 13.65 -0.37 5.29
CA VAL A 416 14.22 0.18 4.05
C VAL A 416 15.39 1.08 4.41
N GLN A 417 16.58 0.88 3.82
CA GLN A 417 17.75 1.70 4.17
C GLN A 417 17.61 3.16 3.68
N GLY A 418 17.83 4.09 4.58
CA GLY A 418 17.63 5.52 4.40
C GLY A 418 18.81 6.27 3.78
N GLN A 419 18.59 7.57 3.57
CA GLN A 419 19.55 8.49 2.94
C GLN A 419 20.74 8.88 3.84
N ASP A 420 20.73 8.46 5.10
CA ASP A 420 21.80 8.56 6.09
C ASP A 420 22.50 7.21 6.35
N GLY A 421 22.05 6.13 5.70
CA GLY A 421 22.45 4.76 5.99
C GLY A 421 21.68 4.09 7.14
N THR A 422 20.81 4.81 7.84
CA THR A 422 19.94 4.26 8.90
C THR A 422 18.82 3.45 8.28
N TYR A 423 18.46 2.29 8.85
CA TYR A 423 17.29 1.54 8.39
C TYR A 423 15.99 2.20 8.88
N ILE A 424 15.24 2.76 7.94
CA ILE A 424 13.94 3.40 8.19
C ILE A 424 12.87 2.30 8.24
N GLY A 425 12.03 2.33 9.27
CA GLY A 425 10.90 1.39 9.37
C GLY A 425 11.27 -0.07 9.68
N SER A 426 12.54 -0.36 9.99
CA SER A 426 12.94 -1.67 10.52
C SER A 426 12.44 -1.88 11.95
N TRP A 427 12.57 -3.11 12.44
CA TRP A 427 12.28 -3.44 13.83
C TRP A 427 13.31 -2.82 14.78
N GLN A 428 12.91 -1.83 15.56
CA GLN A 428 13.71 -1.24 16.64
C GLN A 428 13.26 -1.84 17.99
N GLY A 429 14.14 -2.59 18.65
CA GLY A 429 13.78 -3.47 19.77
C GLY A 429 12.94 -2.81 20.88
N HIS A 430 13.38 -1.68 21.40
CA HIS A 430 12.68 -0.92 22.46
C HIS A 430 11.47 -0.12 21.96
N VAL A 431 11.44 0.27 20.68
CA VAL A 431 10.36 1.07 20.07
C VAL A 431 9.17 0.21 19.65
N CYS A 432 9.42 -0.96 19.05
CA CYS A 432 8.38 -1.82 18.48
C CYS A 432 7.77 -2.81 19.48
N THR A 433 8.56 -3.35 20.42
CA THR A 433 8.10 -4.44 21.32
C THR A 433 6.87 -4.09 22.17
N PRO A 434 6.73 -2.89 22.78
CA PRO A 434 5.55 -2.57 23.59
C PRO A 434 4.24 -2.56 22.77
N GLY A 435 4.22 -1.88 21.62
CA GLY A 435 3.07 -1.89 20.69
C GLY A 435 2.77 -3.30 20.15
N ALA A 436 3.80 -4.11 19.92
CA ALA A 436 3.63 -5.48 19.45
C ALA A 436 2.94 -6.40 20.47
N ILE A 437 3.36 -6.36 21.74
CA ILE A 437 2.74 -7.17 22.81
C ILE A 437 1.30 -6.70 23.09
N MET A 438 1.05 -5.39 23.10
CA MET A 438 -0.32 -4.86 23.19
C MET A 438 -1.21 -5.36 22.05
N THR A 439 -0.68 -5.44 20.83
CA THR A 439 -1.41 -6.02 19.68
C THR A 439 -1.74 -7.50 19.91
N GLY A 440 -0.76 -8.31 20.34
CA GLY A 440 -1.01 -9.73 20.63
C GLY A 440 -2.00 -9.97 21.77
N ILE A 441 -2.06 -9.09 22.76
CA ILE A 441 -3.04 -9.14 23.86
C ILE A 441 -4.44 -8.73 23.37
N PHE A 442 -4.57 -7.55 22.77
CA PHE A 442 -5.88 -6.94 22.49
C PHE A 442 -6.49 -7.29 21.13
N ASN A 443 -5.67 -7.60 20.13
CA ASN A 443 -6.12 -7.91 18.76
C ASN A 443 -6.05 -9.41 18.42
N PHE A 444 -5.26 -10.23 19.15
CA PHE A 444 -5.23 -11.69 18.96
C PHE A 444 -5.84 -12.45 20.16
N SER A 445 -5.29 -12.29 21.37
CA SER A 445 -5.62 -13.15 22.52
C SER A 445 -7.03 -12.91 23.08
N LEU A 446 -7.36 -11.64 23.36
CA LEU A 446 -8.67 -11.25 23.88
C LEU A 446 -9.81 -11.62 22.93
N PRO A 447 -9.70 -11.46 21.59
CA PRO A 447 -10.69 -11.96 20.66
C PRO A 447 -11.01 -13.46 20.78
N THR A 448 -9.99 -14.32 20.86
CA THR A 448 -10.21 -15.76 21.01
C THR A 448 -10.94 -16.10 22.32
N ILE A 449 -10.58 -15.44 23.44
CA ILE A 449 -11.23 -15.65 24.75
C ILE A 449 -12.70 -15.26 24.71
N CYS A 450 -12.99 -14.08 24.16
CA CYS A 450 -14.36 -13.59 23.99
C CYS A 450 -15.20 -14.53 23.10
N MET A 451 -14.59 -15.08 22.04
CA MET A 451 -15.25 -16.03 21.15
C MET A 451 -15.48 -17.39 21.83
N VAL A 452 -14.55 -17.94 22.62
CA VAL A 452 -14.78 -19.18 23.41
C VAL A 452 -15.90 -18.98 24.44
N ALA A 453 -15.90 -17.83 25.12
CA ALA A 453 -16.94 -17.47 26.09
C ALA A 453 -18.30 -17.12 25.44
N GLY A 454 -18.37 -16.92 24.12
CA GLY A 454 -19.58 -16.51 23.41
C GLY A 454 -20.03 -15.09 23.75
N ALA A 455 -19.08 -14.17 24.01
CA ALA A 455 -19.32 -12.96 24.79
C ALA A 455 -18.62 -11.71 24.23
N ALA A 456 -19.38 -10.64 23.99
CA ALA A 456 -18.83 -9.33 23.64
C ALA A 456 -18.48 -8.49 24.89
N VAL A 457 -17.35 -7.77 24.82
CA VAL A 457 -16.85 -6.87 25.86
C VAL A 457 -17.29 -5.43 25.59
N SER A 458 -17.61 -4.68 26.65
CA SER A 458 -17.97 -3.26 26.53
C SER A 458 -16.76 -2.32 26.61
N LEU A 459 -16.82 -1.23 25.84
CA LEU A 459 -15.69 -0.38 25.49
C LEU A 459 -15.14 0.45 26.66
N GLY A 460 -16.02 0.89 27.56
CA GLY A 460 -15.65 1.71 28.72
C GLY A 460 -14.74 0.97 29.73
N PRO A 461 -15.12 -0.23 30.20
CA PRO A 461 -14.25 -1.10 30.99
C PRO A 461 -12.95 -1.47 30.26
N LEU A 462 -13.03 -1.75 28.96
CA LEU A 462 -11.89 -2.19 28.15
C LEU A 462 -10.81 -1.10 28.00
N ASN A 463 -11.20 0.15 27.73
CA ASN A 463 -10.25 1.26 27.67
C ASN A 463 -9.61 1.57 29.04
N LYS A 464 -10.36 1.38 30.13
CA LYS A 464 -9.82 1.49 31.50
C LYS A 464 -8.82 0.39 31.83
N LEU A 465 -9.11 -0.85 31.43
CA LEU A 465 -8.17 -1.97 31.56
C LEU A 465 -6.86 -1.63 30.83
N ALA A 466 -6.96 -1.27 29.54
CA ALA A 466 -5.79 -0.99 28.71
C ALA A 466 -4.89 0.08 29.34
N GLN A 467 -5.46 1.17 29.87
CA GLN A 467 -4.70 2.19 30.59
C GLN A 467 -4.04 1.67 31.88
N ASN A 468 -4.75 0.85 32.66
CA ASN A 468 -4.27 0.33 33.93
C ASN A 468 -3.11 -0.67 33.80
N ILE A 469 -3.07 -1.48 32.73
CA ILE A 469 -2.09 -2.57 32.58
C ILE A 469 -0.79 -2.18 31.85
N ILE A 470 -0.68 -0.96 31.30
CA ILE A 470 0.53 -0.47 30.61
C ILE A 470 1.82 -0.68 31.45
N PRO A 471 1.89 -0.34 32.75
CA PRO A 471 3.12 -0.51 33.52
C PRO A 471 3.58 -1.97 33.63
N PHE A 472 2.62 -2.90 33.73
CA PHE A 472 2.87 -4.34 33.80
C PHE A 472 3.28 -4.92 32.43
N ILE A 473 2.67 -4.44 31.34
CA ILE A 473 3.04 -4.87 29.98
C ILE A 473 4.44 -4.37 29.61
N LEU A 474 4.83 -3.17 30.03
CA LEU A 474 6.21 -2.68 29.86
C LEU A 474 7.22 -3.50 30.67
N ASP A 475 6.84 -4.00 31.85
CA ASP A 475 7.69 -4.88 32.67
C ASP A 475 7.94 -6.23 31.97
N ILE A 476 6.87 -6.90 31.52
CA ILE A 476 6.96 -8.12 30.70
C ILE A 476 7.78 -7.89 29.42
N ALA A 477 7.51 -6.80 28.70
CA ALA A 477 8.21 -6.45 27.48
C ALA A 477 9.72 -6.23 27.72
N SER A 478 10.13 -5.82 28.93
CA SER A 478 11.54 -5.57 29.24
C SER A 478 12.37 -6.85 29.22
N ALA A 479 11.81 -7.97 29.68
CA ALA A 479 12.42 -9.29 29.62
C ALA A 479 12.55 -9.82 28.18
N ILE A 480 11.66 -9.40 27.28
CA ILE A 480 11.73 -9.75 25.85
C ILE A 480 12.78 -8.89 25.13
N VAL A 481 12.83 -7.58 25.37
CA VAL A 481 13.81 -6.66 24.77
C VAL A 481 15.25 -7.01 25.19
N SER A 482 15.45 -7.39 26.45
CA SER A 482 16.77 -7.74 27.02
C SER A 482 17.13 -9.23 26.95
N GLY A 483 16.17 -10.11 26.62
CA GLY A 483 16.34 -11.56 26.58
C GLY A 483 16.66 -12.13 25.20
N PRO A 484 16.83 -13.47 25.08
CA PRO A 484 17.19 -14.13 23.82
C PRO A 484 16.09 -14.01 22.74
N VAL A 485 14.83 -13.76 23.15
CA VAL A 485 13.70 -13.48 22.25
C VAL A 485 14.00 -12.28 21.35
N SER A 486 14.70 -11.26 21.86
CA SER A 486 15.09 -10.06 21.12
C SER A 486 15.84 -10.39 19.82
N SER A 487 16.77 -11.34 19.87
CA SER A 487 17.54 -11.78 18.69
C SER A 487 16.71 -12.60 17.70
N ALA A 488 15.76 -13.41 18.18
CA ALA A 488 14.87 -14.19 17.33
C ALA A 488 13.89 -13.30 16.55
N ILE A 489 13.42 -12.20 17.15
CA ILE A 489 12.54 -11.23 16.48
C ILE A 489 13.35 -10.32 15.53
N GLN A 490 14.53 -9.83 15.96
CA GLN A 490 15.37 -8.94 15.13
C GLN A 490 15.91 -9.63 13.86
N GLY A 491 16.20 -10.93 13.90
CA GLY A 491 16.66 -11.71 12.75
C GLY A 491 15.56 -12.46 11.98
N GLY A 492 14.30 -12.39 12.43
CA GLY A 492 13.20 -13.17 11.87
C GLY A 492 12.46 -12.47 10.72
N ASN A 493 11.83 -13.25 9.84
CA ASN A 493 10.80 -12.74 8.93
C ASN A 493 9.44 -12.62 9.66
N THR A 494 8.43 -12.01 9.01
CA THR A 494 7.10 -11.80 9.60
C THR A 494 6.47 -13.11 10.10
N THR A 495 6.59 -14.21 9.35
CA THR A 495 6.11 -15.54 9.75
C THR A 495 6.77 -16.02 11.05
N THR A 496 8.09 -15.88 11.18
CA THR A 496 8.83 -16.25 12.40
C THR A 496 8.33 -15.48 13.63
N VAL A 497 8.09 -14.18 13.47
CA VAL A 497 7.55 -13.32 14.55
C VAL A 497 6.13 -13.73 14.92
N MET A 498 5.26 -14.02 13.94
CA MET A 498 3.87 -14.44 14.20
C MET A 498 3.78 -15.81 14.88
N VAL A 499 4.63 -16.77 14.51
CA VAL A 499 4.73 -18.08 15.19
C VAL A 499 5.21 -17.89 16.64
N ALA A 500 6.30 -17.14 16.86
CA ALA A 500 6.77 -16.83 18.21
C ALA A 500 5.71 -16.10 19.06
N PHE A 501 4.84 -15.29 18.45
CA PHE A 501 3.75 -14.61 19.14
C PHE A 501 2.58 -15.54 19.49
N ALA A 502 2.30 -16.55 18.66
CA ALA A 502 1.35 -17.62 18.99
C ALA A 502 1.79 -18.41 20.23
N ASP A 503 3.09 -18.69 20.35
CA ASP A 503 3.65 -19.50 21.43
C ASP A 503 3.90 -18.73 22.75
N LEU A 504 4.17 -17.42 22.68
CA LEU A 504 4.62 -16.62 23.83
C LEU A 504 3.51 -15.73 24.42
N ILE A 505 2.76 -15.00 23.60
CA ILE A 505 1.85 -13.95 24.11
C ILE A 505 0.65 -14.52 24.89
N PRO A 506 0.02 -15.64 24.48
CA PRO A 506 -1.01 -16.29 25.30
C PRO A 506 -0.53 -16.67 26.70
N LYS A 507 0.70 -17.15 26.85
CA LYS A 507 1.25 -17.54 28.15
C LYS A 507 1.43 -16.34 29.08
N LEU A 508 1.94 -15.24 28.54
CA LEU A 508 2.10 -13.96 29.24
C LEU A 508 0.75 -13.34 29.66
N LEU A 509 -0.31 -13.57 28.87
CA LEU A 509 -1.67 -13.18 29.20
C LEU A 509 -2.22 -14.00 30.38
N ILE A 510 -2.02 -15.31 30.38
CA ILE A 510 -2.47 -16.25 31.43
C ILE A 510 -1.74 -15.97 32.75
N ASP A 511 -0.43 -15.69 32.71
CA ASP A 511 0.37 -15.38 33.91
C ASP A 511 0.04 -14.00 34.52
N CYS A 512 -0.64 -13.12 33.77
CA CYS A 512 -1.07 -11.82 34.27
C CYS A 512 -2.30 -11.94 35.18
N VAL A 513 -2.06 -12.17 36.48
CA VAL A 513 -3.11 -12.30 37.51
C VAL A 513 -4.14 -11.15 37.48
N GLN A 514 -3.71 -9.92 37.21
CA GLN A 514 -4.63 -8.76 37.13
C GLN A 514 -5.56 -8.83 35.91
N LEU A 515 -5.04 -9.26 34.77
CA LEU A 515 -5.78 -9.39 33.52
C LEU A 515 -6.69 -10.63 33.56
N ALA A 516 -6.20 -11.78 34.04
CA ALA A 516 -7.00 -12.98 34.26
C ALA A 516 -8.18 -12.74 35.22
N ALA A 517 -7.96 -11.99 36.31
CA ALA A 517 -9.02 -11.59 37.23
C ALA A 517 -10.05 -10.64 36.57
N TRP A 518 -9.60 -9.68 35.77
CA TRP A 518 -10.50 -8.78 35.02
C TRP A 518 -11.33 -9.54 33.97
N LEU A 519 -10.71 -10.43 33.20
CA LEU A 519 -11.38 -11.28 32.20
C LEU A 519 -12.47 -12.12 32.87
N SER A 520 -12.17 -12.70 34.03
CA SER A 520 -13.10 -13.50 34.83
C SER A 520 -14.28 -12.68 35.39
N ALA A 521 -14.11 -11.38 35.60
CA ALA A 521 -15.14 -10.48 36.14
C ALA A 521 -16.04 -9.85 35.07
N GLU A 522 -15.50 -9.46 33.91
CA GLU A 522 -16.24 -8.76 32.85
C GLU A 522 -16.85 -9.71 31.81
N ILE A 523 -16.16 -10.82 31.49
CA ILE A 523 -16.60 -11.81 30.49
C ILE A 523 -17.41 -12.92 31.16
N ALA A 524 -16.72 -13.87 31.77
CA ALA A 524 -17.26 -15.00 32.53
C ALA A 524 -16.17 -15.64 33.39
N GLU A 525 -16.56 -16.21 34.54
CA GLU A 525 -15.66 -16.97 35.41
C GLU A 525 -15.01 -18.13 34.65
N GLY A 526 -13.67 -18.24 34.73
CA GLY A 526 -12.88 -19.26 34.02
C GLY A 526 -12.62 -19.00 32.53
N ALA A 527 -13.11 -17.90 31.93
CA ALA A 527 -13.03 -17.69 30.47
C ALA A 527 -11.60 -17.75 29.87
N ALA A 528 -10.58 -17.31 30.60
CA ALA A 528 -9.18 -17.38 30.16
C ALA A 528 -8.61 -18.82 30.21
N GLU A 529 -9.02 -19.62 31.20
CA GLU A 529 -8.64 -21.02 31.36
C GLU A 529 -9.28 -21.88 30.26
N GLU A 530 -10.59 -21.71 30.03
CA GLU A 530 -11.33 -22.41 28.96
C GLU A 530 -10.78 -22.13 27.55
N ALA A 531 -10.30 -20.90 27.32
CA ALA A 531 -9.71 -20.52 26.04
C ALA A 531 -8.24 -20.93 25.88
N THR A 532 -7.54 -21.26 26.97
CA THR A 532 -6.09 -21.54 27.00
C THR A 532 -5.61 -22.46 25.86
N PRO A 533 -6.32 -23.55 25.50
CA PRO A 533 -5.89 -24.43 24.41
C PRO A 533 -5.91 -23.84 22.99
N VAL A 534 -6.51 -22.66 22.76
CA VAL A 534 -6.73 -22.10 21.41
C VAL A 534 -6.32 -20.63 21.24
N VAL A 535 -5.96 -19.90 22.31
CA VAL A 535 -5.72 -18.44 22.28
C VAL A 535 -4.81 -17.99 21.12
N GLY A 536 -3.74 -18.74 20.82
CA GLY A 536 -2.76 -18.43 19.77
C GLY A 536 -3.26 -18.57 18.31
N TRP A 537 -4.45 -19.13 18.06
CA TRP A 537 -4.92 -19.45 16.70
C TRP A 537 -5.00 -18.27 15.73
N ILE A 538 -5.26 -17.04 16.22
CA ILE A 538 -5.26 -15.84 15.37
C ILE A 538 -3.86 -15.53 14.84
N ALA A 539 -2.82 -15.71 15.66
CA ALA A 539 -1.43 -15.52 15.24
C ALA A 539 -0.98 -16.63 14.26
N LEU A 540 -1.46 -17.88 14.44
CA LEU A 540 -1.25 -18.96 13.46
C LEU A 540 -1.89 -18.62 12.10
N ALA A 541 -3.14 -18.12 12.08
CA ALA A 541 -3.81 -17.71 10.83
C ALA A 541 -3.05 -16.61 10.08
N ILE A 542 -2.52 -15.61 10.80
CA ILE A 542 -1.69 -14.54 10.20
C ILE A 542 -0.35 -15.10 9.71
N SER A 543 0.26 -16.06 10.41
CA SER A 543 1.54 -16.65 10.00
C SER A 543 1.45 -17.36 8.64
N VAL A 544 0.33 -18.01 8.35
CA VAL A 544 0.07 -18.61 7.02
C VAL A 544 -0.07 -17.54 5.94
N ALA A 545 -0.80 -16.46 6.21
CA ALA A 545 -0.94 -15.33 5.28
C ALA A 545 0.34 -14.46 5.13
N SER A 546 1.40 -14.71 5.90
CA SER A 546 2.62 -13.91 5.93
C SER A 546 3.71 -14.36 4.94
N ASP A 547 3.49 -15.41 4.15
CA ASP A 547 4.42 -15.81 3.09
C ASP A 547 4.44 -14.80 1.93
N VAL A 548 5.62 -14.60 1.33
CA VAL A 548 5.87 -13.53 0.34
C VAL A 548 4.98 -13.68 -0.88
N ALA A 549 4.72 -14.91 -1.34
CA ALA A 549 3.81 -15.18 -2.44
C ALA A 549 2.37 -14.70 -2.16
N LEU A 550 1.92 -14.77 -0.91
CA LEU A 550 0.55 -14.43 -0.52
C LEU A 550 0.39 -12.93 -0.24
N LEU A 551 1.43 -12.27 0.26
CA LEU A 551 1.47 -10.80 0.39
C LEU A 551 1.51 -10.11 -0.98
N VAL A 552 2.08 -10.76 -2.01
CA VAL A 552 1.98 -10.35 -3.42
C VAL A 552 0.55 -10.51 -3.97
N GLU A 553 -0.28 -11.41 -3.43
CA GLU A 553 -1.66 -11.59 -3.89
C GLU A 553 -2.76 -10.92 -3.02
N THR A 554 -2.43 -10.42 -1.82
CA THR A 554 -3.43 -9.90 -0.84
C THR A 554 -3.07 -8.55 -0.24
N SER A 555 -4.07 -7.86 0.33
CA SER A 555 -3.89 -6.60 1.05
C SER A 555 -3.94 -6.82 2.57
N VAL A 556 -3.02 -7.62 3.13
CA VAL A 556 -2.89 -7.82 4.59
C VAL A 556 -2.22 -6.60 5.20
N GLU A 557 -3.04 -5.64 5.65
CA GLU A 557 -2.61 -4.26 5.92
C GLU A 557 -1.45 -4.21 6.93
N VAL A 558 -1.60 -4.88 8.08
CA VAL A 558 -0.59 -4.88 9.17
C VAL A 558 0.70 -5.63 8.81
N ALA A 559 0.63 -6.68 7.99
CA ALA A 559 1.82 -7.46 7.61
C ALA A 559 2.72 -6.73 6.60
N CYS A 560 2.11 -5.90 5.74
CA CYS A 560 2.83 -5.11 4.73
C CYS A 560 3.38 -3.76 5.24
N SER A 561 2.94 -3.25 6.40
CA SER A 561 3.51 -2.02 6.97
C SER A 561 4.93 -2.20 7.51
N PRO A 562 5.78 -1.15 7.49
CA PRO A 562 7.02 -1.12 8.27
C PRO A 562 6.73 -1.14 9.78
N ALA A 563 7.74 -1.49 10.57
CA ALA A 563 7.63 -1.57 12.03
C ALA A 563 7.80 -0.21 12.75
N THR A 564 8.23 0.87 12.05
CA THR A 564 8.52 2.22 12.62
C THR A 564 8.19 3.40 11.64
N PHE A 565 7.83 4.62 12.13
CA PHE A 565 7.39 5.85 11.35
C PHE A 565 8.01 7.21 11.89
N GLU A 566 8.16 8.36 11.12
CA GLU A 566 9.03 9.57 11.47
C GLU A 566 8.65 11.07 10.99
N ILE A 567 8.97 12.26 11.66
CA ILE A 567 8.52 13.73 11.35
C ILE A 567 9.38 15.01 11.92
N VAL A 568 9.44 16.31 11.37
CA VAL A 568 10.34 17.56 11.76
C VAL A 568 9.85 19.13 11.50
N ALA A 569 10.59 20.33 11.72
CA ALA A 569 10.20 21.85 11.72
C ALA A 569 11.27 23.12 11.47
N SER A 570 10.97 24.50 11.49
CA SER A 570 11.86 25.79 11.16
C SER A 570 11.52 27.36 11.55
N ARG A 571 12.34 28.50 11.31
CA ARG A 571 12.16 30.04 11.68
C ARG A 571 12.69 31.32 10.78
N ALA A 572 12.97 32.65 11.21
CA ALA A 572 12.85 34.03 10.44
C ALA A 572 13.57 35.51 10.73
N ILE A 573 14.00 36.47 9.74
CA ILE A 573 14.38 38.01 9.74
C ILE A 573 14.08 39.18 8.58
N ASP A 574 14.89 39.69 7.52
CA ASP A 574 14.66 40.87 6.46
C ASP A 574 15.56 41.00 5.09
N ALA A 575 15.26 41.74 3.94
CA ALA A 575 15.98 41.66 2.54
C ALA A 575 15.96 42.72 1.28
N GLN A 576 16.78 42.57 0.15
CA GLN A 576 16.89 43.38 -1.19
C GLN A 576 17.47 42.70 -2.56
N TRP A 577 17.37 43.20 -3.85
CA TRP A 577 17.71 42.44 -5.18
C TRP A 577 18.30 43.13 -6.52
N THR A 578 18.71 42.38 -7.60
CA THR A 578 19.13 42.71 -9.03
C THR A 578 18.90 41.56 -10.08
N ILE A 579 18.54 41.84 -11.36
CA ILE A 579 17.95 40.88 -12.36
C ILE A 579 18.62 40.92 -13.77
N LEU A 580 18.55 39.82 -14.56
CA LEU A 580 19.19 39.55 -15.88
C LEU A 580 18.21 38.94 -16.93
N PRO A 581 18.52 38.95 -18.25
CA PRO A 581 17.74 38.29 -19.34
C PRO A 581 17.81 36.75 -19.36
N ASP A 582 17.04 36.09 -20.23
CA ASP A 582 16.86 34.62 -20.27
C ASP A 582 18.09 33.87 -20.82
N VAL A 583 18.82 33.16 -19.96
CA VAL A 583 20.02 32.37 -20.32
C VAL A 583 19.73 31.16 -21.19
N ASN A 584 18.54 30.56 -21.05
CA ASN A 584 18.14 29.38 -21.83
C ASN A 584 17.67 29.79 -23.24
N HIS A 585 17.28 31.05 -23.40
CA HIS A 585 16.92 31.67 -24.67
C HIS A 585 17.98 32.68 -25.16
N GLN A 586 19.26 32.25 -25.17
CA GLN A 586 20.41 32.99 -25.75
C GLN A 586 20.75 34.35 -25.12
N ASN A 587 20.34 34.60 -23.87
CA ASN A 587 20.58 35.83 -23.08
C ASN A 587 19.80 37.07 -23.55
N THR A 588 18.61 36.90 -24.15
CA THR A 588 17.70 38.02 -24.50
C THR A 588 16.53 38.17 -23.53
N TRP A 589 16.03 39.39 -23.37
CA TRP A 589 14.71 39.64 -22.78
C TRP A 589 13.60 39.20 -23.77
N PRO A 590 12.35 38.97 -23.34
CA PRO A 590 11.27 38.50 -24.23
C PRO A 590 10.95 39.60 -25.25
N LEU A 591 10.80 39.23 -26.52
CA LEU A 591 10.74 40.18 -27.64
C LEU A 591 9.51 41.10 -27.59
N GLU A 592 8.47 40.69 -26.85
CA GLU A 592 7.16 41.35 -26.78
C GLU A 592 7.06 42.41 -25.65
N ALA A 593 8.02 42.47 -24.72
CA ALA A 593 7.88 43.19 -23.43
C ALA A 593 8.09 44.72 -23.48
N THR A 594 7.42 45.47 -22.59
CA THR A 594 7.50 46.95 -22.48
C THR A 594 7.57 47.52 -21.05
N HIS A 595 7.13 46.81 -20.02
CA HIS A 595 7.13 47.30 -18.64
C HIS A 595 7.25 46.16 -17.61
N TYR A 596 7.60 46.48 -16.35
CA TYR A 596 7.89 45.48 -15.32
C TYR A 596 7.32 45.78 -13.92
N GLU A 597 7.00 44.70 -13.20
CA GLU A 597 6.65 44.68 -11.77
C GLU A 597 7.65 43.77 -11.04
N VAL A 598 8.05 44.14 -9.82
CA VAL A 598 8.79 43.24 -8.91
C VAL A 598 8.09 43.14 -7.56
N LEU A 599 7.84 41.91 -7.12
CA LEU A 599 7.28 41.58 -5.81
C LEU A 599 8.32 40.87 -4.93
N ALA A 600 8.21 41.05 -3.62
CA ALA A 600 8.82 40.22 -2.58
C ALA A 600 7.68 39.54 -1.81
N THR A 601 7.60 38.22 -1.89
CA THR A 601 6.50 37.40 -1.38
C THR A 601 7.02 36.35 -0.41
N TYR A 602 6.35 36.24 0.74
CA TYR A 602 6.62 35.25 1.78
C TYR A 602 5.82 33.98 1.51
N LYS A 603 6.32 32.83 1.99
CA LYS A 603 5.59 31.55 1.89
C LYS A 603 4.20 31.58 2.54
N ASP A 604 3.92 32.53 3.45
CA ASP A 604 2.60 32.78 4.04
C ASP A 604 1.63 33.60 3.14
N GLY A 605 2.07 34.01 1.95
CA GLY A 605 1.33 34.83 0.98
C GLY A 605 1.51 36.34 1.13
N THR A 606 2.11 36.82 2.23
CA THR A 606 2.34 38.25 2.47
C THR A 606 3.29 38.81 1.43
N SER A 607 2.84 39.84 0.69
CA SER A 607 3.55 40.36 -0.47
C SER A 607 3.78 41.87 -0.40
N ARG A 608 4.94 42.32 -0.88
CA ARG A 608 5.35 43.72 -1.07
C ARG A 608 5.76 43.92 -2.53
N SER A 609 5.54 45.10 -3.15
CA SER A 609 5.89 45.30 -4.57
C SER A 609 6.48 46.67 -4.92
N THR A 610 7.02 46.77 -6.14
CA THR A 610 7.56 47.97 -6.80
C THR A 610 7.50 47.80 -8.33
N THR A 611 7.58 48.88 -9.13
CA THR A 611 7.32 48.85 -10.59
C THR A 611 8.24 49.77 -11.41
N GLY A 612 8.32 49.55 -12.72
CA GLY A 612 9.07 50.39 -13.66
C GLY A 612 8.79 50.12 -15.15
N THR A 613 9.47 50.86 -16.04
CA THR A 613 9.30 50.82 -17.50
C THR A 613 10.59 50.36 -18.20
N LEU A 614 10.49 49.76 -19.39
CA LEU A 614 11.64 49.47 -20.27
C LEU A 614 11.75 50.53 -21.37
N ASP A 615 12.94 50.63 -21.96
CA ASP A 615 13.21 51.41 -23.17
C ASP A 615 12.99 50.56 -24.43
N ALA A 616 13.18 51.14 -25.62
CA ALA A 616 12.88 50.48 -26.90
C ALA A 616 13.77 49.25 -27.18
N SER A 617 13.13 48.19 -27.70
CA SER A 617 13.74 46.88 -28.00
C SER A 617 14.70 46.90 -29.20
N PRO A 618 15.80 46.11 -29.20
CA PRO A 618 16.25 45.20 -28.15
C PRO A 618 17.08 45.92 -27.06
N GLN A 619 16.56 45.92 -25.82
CA GLN A 619 17.31 46.39 -24.65
C GLN A 619 18.27 45.28 -24.17
N THR A 620 19.46 45.66 -23.70
CA THR A 620 20.49 44.70 -23.20
C THR A 620 21.08 45.17 -21.88
N GLY A 621 21.18 44.28 -20.88
CA GLY A 621 21.83 44.53 -19.59
C GLY A 621 20.92 44.38 -18.36
N PRO A 622 21.47 44.50 -17.13
CA PRO A 622 20.76 44.22 -15.86
C PRO A 622 19.86 45.36 -15.34
N ILE A 623 18.96 45.03 -14.40
CA ILE A 623 18.07 45.98 -13.68
C ILE A 623 18.13 45.73 -12.16
N THR A 624 18.08 46.76 -11.30
CA THR A 624 18.26 46.68 -9.81
C THR A 624 17.10 47.34 -9.04
N VAL A 625 16.68 46.74 -7.91
CA VAL A 625 15.52 47.20 -7.10
C VAL A 625 15.72 47.03 -5.57
N TYR A 626 15.01 47.85 -4.76
CA TYR A 626 15.24 47.94 -3.31
C TYR A 626 13.96 47.90 -2.45
N PHE A 627 13.97 47.08 -1.40
CA PHE A 627 12.97 47.03 -0.33
C PHE A 627 13.63 47.54 0.97
N ASN A 628 13.28 48.76 1.41
CA ASN A 628 13.96 49.40 2.55
C ASN A 628 13.09 50.41 3.31
N LYS A 629 13.65 51.00 4.38
CA LYS A 629 12.97 51.96 5.26
C LYS A 629 12.69 53.31 4.59
N GLN A 630 13.56 53.85 3.73
CA GLN A 630 13.27 55.08 2.98
C GLN A 630 12.05 54.89 2.06
N ASN A 631 11.92 53.71 1.45
CA ASN A 631 10.80 53.32 0.59
C ASN A 631 9.58 52.80 1.39
N GLN A 632 9.59 52.89 2.72
CA GLN A 632 8.55 52.40 3.65
C GLN A 632 8.19 50.90 3.52
N ASN A 633 9.10 50.06 2.99
CA ASN A 633 8.78 48.71 2.52
C ASN A 633 9.80 47.67 3.01
N ARG A 634 9.56 47.06 4.19
CA ARG A 634 10.44 46.06 4.85
C ARG A 634 9.72 44.71 5.10
N LEU A 635 10.47 43.69 5.49
CA LEU A 635 10.03 42.29 5.44
C LEU A 635 10.28 41.48 6.76
N PRO A 636 9.73 40.25 6.89
CA PRO A 636 10.25 39.12 7.70
C PRO A 636 11.39 38.36 6.94
N ALA A 637 11.86 37.14 7.30
CA ALA A 637 12.76 36.33 6.42
C ALA A 637 13.22 34.94 6.89
N GLY A 638 12.80 33.85 6.28
CA GLY A 638 12.73 32.59 7.02
C GLY A 638 11.31 32.51 7.58
N GLY A 639 10.63 31.43 7.23
CA GLY A 639 9.65 31.67 6.17
C GLY A 639 10.35 32.36 5.00
N ASP A 640 11.06 31.56 4.20
CA ASP A 640 11.93 32.04 3.11
C ASP A 640 11.20 33.06 2.21
N VAL A 641 11.92 33.97 1.57
CA VAL A 641 11.33 35.06 0.74
C VAL A 641 11.69 34.97 -0.74
N GLN A 642 10.67 34.98 -1.59
CA GLN A 642 10.79 34.89 -3.04
C GLN A 642 10.58 36.25 -3.68
N PHE A 643 11.50 36.62 -4.57
CA PHE A 643 11.37 37.81 -5.38
C PHE A 643 10.91 37.42 -6.78
N THR A 644 9.81 38.00 -7.23
CA THR A 644 9.22 37.74 -8.55
C THR A 644 9.22 39.01 -9.36
N ALA A 645 10.03 39.06 -10.42
CA ALA A 645 9.98 40.08 -11.46
C ALA A 645 9.17 39.57 -12.65
N LYS A 646 8.23 40.39 -13.15
CA LYS A 646 7.33 40.09 -14.27
C LYS A 646 7.56 41.08 -15.40
N PHE A 647 7.67 40.59 -16.63
CA PHE A 647 7.87 41.40 -17.83
C PHE A 647 6.66 41.24 -18.77
N PHE A 648 5.93 42.34 -18.95
CA PHE A 648 4.65 42.35 -19.66
C PHE A 648 4.78 43.01 -21.03
N SER A 649 4.08 42.45 -22.01
CA SER A 649 3.93 43.03 -23.35
C SER A 649 2.96 44.21 -23.40
N ASN A 650 2.98 44.96 -24.51
CA ASN A 650 2.06 46.08 -24.73
C ASN A 650 0.57 45.66 -24.82
N THR A 651 0.28 44.37 -24.99
CA THR A 651 -1.09 43.81 -24.93
C THR A 651 -1.42 43.19 -23.56
N GLY A 652 -0.49 43.21 -22.60
CA GLY A 652 -0.67 42.66 -21.25
C GLY A 652 -0.34 41.17 -21.10
N TRP A 653 0.04 40.46 -22.17
CA TRP A 653 0.55 39.09 -22.05
C TRP A 653 1.90 39.08 -21.30
N LEU A 654 2.02 38.18 -20.31
CA LEU A 654 3.23 37.97 -19.52
C LEU A 654 4.22 37.13 -20.33
N ALA A 655 5.15 37.80 -21.02
CA ALA A 655 6.08 37.14 -21.94
C ALA A 655 7.22 36.39 -21.21
N GLY A 656 7.61 36.87 -20.03
CA GLY A 656 8.57 36.18 -19.17
C GLY A 656 8.60 36.70 -17.73
N ALA A 657 9.18 35.92 -16.83
CA ALA A 657 9.33 36.26 -15.41
C ALA A 657 10.62 35.68 -14.82
N ALA A 658 11.22 36.37 -13.85
CA ALA A 658 12.28 35.84 -13.00
C ALA A 658 11.70 35.69 -11.60
N THR A 659 11.63 34.47 -11.09
CA THR A 659 11.11 34.18 -9.75
C THR A 659 12.17 33.42 -8.99
N THR A 660 12.78 34.07 -7.98
CA THR A 660 13.86 33.46 -7.20
C THR A 660 13.38 32.21 -6.50
N ALA A 661 14.31 31.33 -6.13
CA ALA A 661 14.07 30.49 -4.96
C ALA A 661 13.58 31.40 -3.81
N PHE A 662 12.67 30.91 -2.97
CA PHE A 662 12.48 31.59 -1.70
C PHE A 662 13.82 31.48 -0.95
N ILE A 663 14.44 32.60 -0.65
CA ILE A 663 15.76 32.65 -0.01
C ILE A 663 15.54 32.68 1.49
N SER A 664 16.21 31.77 2.22
CA SER A 664 16.34 31.95 3.66
C SER A 664 17.07 33.25 3.89
N ALA A 665 16.35 34.18 4.46
CA ALA A 665 16.90 35.46 4.81
C ALA A 665 16.98 35.61 6.34
N ASP A 666 17.00 34.48 7.05
CA ASP A 666 17.46 34.36 8.43
C ASP A 666 18.99 34.54 8.41
N VAL A 667 19.41 35.81 8.36
CA VAL A 667 20.81 36.22 8.19
C VAL A 667 21.33 36.93 9.43
N VAL A 668 22.63 36.76 9.70
CA VAL A 668 23.35 37.26 10.90
C VAL A 668 23.50 38.81 10.92
N GLY A 669 22.78 39.55 10.08
CA GLY A 669 22.85 41.00 9.97
C GLY A 669 21.62 41.60 9.28
N ASN A 670 21.43 42.91 9.38
CA ASN A 670 20.16 43.58 9.04
C ASN A 670 19.88 43.79 7.53
N LEU A 671 20.40 42.93 6.62
CA LEU A 671 20.25 43.06 5.17
C LEU A 671 20.58 41.75 4.41
N LEU A 672 19.59 41.01 3.93
CA LEU A 672 19.81 40.01 2.87
C LEU A 672 20.07 40.71 1.53
N THR A 673 21.06 40.24 0.76
CA THR A 673 21.19 40.54 -0.67
C THR A 673 20.81 39.32 -1.51
N VAL A 674 19.82 39.48 -2.38
CA VAL A 674 19.25 38.44 -3.25
C VAL A 674 20.16 38.21 -4.47
N PRO A 675 20.48 36.96 -4.84
CA PRO A 675 21.33 36.65 -5.99
C PRO A 675 20.81 37.18 -7.33
N GLN A 676 21.73 37.50 -8.24
CA GLN A 676 21.39 37.84 -9.62
C GLN A 676 20.79 36.61 -10.34
N MET A 677 19.73 36.81 -11.13
CA MET A 677 19.12 35.74 -11.91
C MET A 677 18.60 36.20 -13.27
N ALA A 678 18.59 35.25 -14.21
CA ALA A 678 17.84 35.30 -15.46
C ALA A 678 16.31 35.22 -15.24
N ILE A 679 15.56 35.66 -16.25
CA ILE A 679 14.13 35.33 -16.42
C ILE A 679 13.93 33.98 -17.14
N THR A 680 12.68 33.54 -17.26
CA THR A 680 12.21 32.39 -18.05
C THR A 680 10.90 32.74 -18.77
N GLN A 681 10.68 32.18 -19.97
CA GLN A 681 9.50 32.43 -20.82
C GLN A 681 8.32 31.48 -20.53
N ASN A 682 7.12 31.81 -21.03
CA ASN A 682 5.85 31.12 -20.73
C ASN A 682 5.32 30.21 -21.86
N GLN A 683 4.49 29.23 -21.47
CA GLN A 683 4.04 28.10 -22.31
C GLN A 683 2.66 28.27 -22.97
N VAL A 684 2.42 27.48 -24.03
CA VAL A 684 1.12 27.34 -24.71
C VAL A 684 0.08 26.61 -23.83
N PRO A 685 -1.16 27.13 -23.68
CA PRO A 685 -2.22 26.47 -22.91
C PRO A 685 -2.93 25.37 -23.71
N LEU A 686 -3.48 24.38 -23.00
CA LEU A 686 -4.32 23.31 -23.58
C LEU A 686 -5.79 23.69 -23.43
N THR A 687 -6.63 23.29 -24.39
CA THR A 687 -8.06 23.58 -24.43
C THR A 687 -8.83 22.41 -25.08
N ALA A 688 -10.16 22.45 -25.07
CA ALA A 688 -10.99 21.45 -25.75
C ALA A 688 -10.83 21.43 -27.30
N SER A 689 -10.16 22.42 -27.89
CA SER A 689 -9.78 22.41 -29.32
C SER A 689 -8.33 21.98 -29.57
N THR A 690 -7.59 21.55 -28.54
CA THR A 690 -6.21 21.10 -28.72
C THR A 690 -6.17 19.75 -29.44
N VAL A 691 -5.41 19.72 -30.54
CA VAL A 691 -4.97 18.51 -31.24
C VAL A 691 -3.43 18.45 -31.27
N TYR A 692 -2.88 17.25 -31.21
CA TYR A 692 -1.45 17.02 -31.44
C TYR A 692 -1.17 16.81 -32.93
N GLN A 693 -0.07 17.39 -33.41
CA GLN A 693 0.36 17.33 -34.82
C GLN A 693 1.74 16.69 -34.91
N PHE A 694 1.93 15.84 -35.92
CA PHE A 694 3.21 15.19 -36.19
C PHE A 694 4.26 16.22 -36.60
N ASP A 695 5.40 16.25 -35.92
CA ASP A 695 6.53 17.08 -36.35
C ASP A 695 7.58 16.27 -37.11
N GLN A 696 8.12 15.21 -36.49
CA GLN A 696 9.19 14.39 -37.05
C GLN A 696 9.27 13.00 -36.40
N LYS A 697 9.91 12.05 -37.09
CA LYS A 697 10.25 10.72 -36.57
C LYS A 697 11.72 10.38 -36.77
N LEU A 698 12.21 9.49 -35.91
CA LEU A 698 13.54 8.91 -35.99
C LEU A 698 13.59 7.96 -37.19
N VAL A 699 14.64 8.08 -38.00
CA VAL A 699 14.97 7.16 -39.09
C VAL A 699 16.46 6.81 -39.05
N TYR A 700 16.83 5.63 -39.57
CA TYR A 700 18.23 5.28 -39.81
C TYR A 700 18.63 5.68 -41.23
N ASP A 701 19.55 6.64 -41.39
CA ASP A 701 20.06 7.01 -42.71
C ASP A 701 21.19 6.07 -43.13
N ALA A 702 20.92 5.31 -44.19
CA ALA A 702 21.89 4.40 -44.79
C ALA A 702 23.08 5.10 -45.47
N ALA A 703 22.97 6.40 -45.83
CA ALA A 703 24.03 7.15 -46.49
C ALA A 703 25.06 7.69 -45.49
N THR A 704 24.62 8.18 -44.32
CA THR A 704 25.51 8.61 -43.22
C THR A 704 25.82 7.50 -42.20
N ASN A 705 25.08 6.38 -42.20
CA ASN A 705 25.18 5.29 -41.23
C ASN A 705 24.94 5.81 -39.78
N ALA A 706 24.00 6.74 -39.64
CA ALA A 706 23.63 7.42 -38.40
C ALA A 706 22.10 7.52 -38.27
N HIS A 707 21.61 7.80 -37.06
CA HIS A 707 20.21 8.20 -36.87
C HIS A 707 19.99 9.66 -37.26
N ALA A 708 18.79 9.96 -37.77
CA ALA A 708 18.36 11.32 -38.08
C ALA A 708 16.88 11.52 -37.74
N TRP A 709 16.51 12.76 -37.39
CA TRP A 709 15.12 13.18 -37.35
C TRP A 709 14.63 13.52 -38.77
N SER A 710 13.47 13.01 -39.16
CA SER A 710 12.91 13.18 -40.50
C SER A 710 11.41 13.48 -40.49
N LYS A 711 11.01 14.38 -41.39
CA LYS A 711 9.61 14.70 -41.70
C LYS A 711 9.12 13.98 -42.96
N ALA A 712 10.03 13.29 -43.67
CA ALA A 712 9.72 12.58 -44.90
C ALA A 712 8.94 11.29 -44.63
N GLY A 713 7.94 11.00 -45.48
CA GLY A 713 6.98 9.91 -45.28
C GLY A 713 5.83 10.25 -44.31
N GLY A 714 5.95 11.31 -43.51
CA GLY A 714 4.95 11.71 -42.52
C GLY A 714 4.90 10.79 -41.30
N ALA A 715 3.74 10.79 -40.63
CA ALA A 715 3.50 10.02 -39.41
C ALA A 715 3.67 8.49 -39.63
N PRO A 716 4.01 7.72 -38.58
CA PRO A 716 4.04 6.26 -38.64
C PRO A 716 2.71 5.66 -39.08
N THR A 717 2.77 4.61 -39.90
CA THR A 717 1.60 3.91 -40.44
C THR A 717 1.52 2.43 -40.08
N ALA A 718 2.57 1.87 -39.47
CA ALA A 718 2.57 0.53 -38.91
C ALA A 718 1.75 0.47 -37.62
N THR A 719 1.12 -0.67 -37.35
CA THR A 719 0.21 -0.90 -36.21
C THR A 719 0.64 -2.13 -35.40
N VAL A 720 -0.16 -2.52 -34.40
CA VAL A 720 0.08 -3.75 -33.60
C VAL A 720 0.13 -5.02 -34.46
N LYS A 721 -0.42 -4.99 -35.69
CA LYS A 721 -0.38 -6.11 -36.64
C LYS A 721 1.00 -6.34 -37.29
N ASP A 722 1.87 -5.34 -37.28
CA ASP A 722 3.23 -5.45 -37.84
C ASP A 722 4.24 -6.08 -36.86
N LEU A 723 3.82 -6.36 -35.62
CA LEU A 723 4.64 -7.07 -34.63
C LEU A 723 4.72 -8.57 -34.94
N SER A 724 5.90 -9.14 -34.77
CA SER A 724 6.20 -10.55 -35.05
C SER A 724 7.17 -11.14 -34.01
N SER A 725 6.71 -12.16 -33.31
CA SER A 725 7.49 -12.94 -32.33
C SER A 725 8.44 -13.97 -32.96
N SER A 726 8.65 -13.91 -34.30
CA SER A 726 9.60 -14.78 -35.00
C SER A 726 11.02 -14.60 -34.45
N ASN A 727 11.71 -15.73 -34.23
CA ASN A 727 13.14 -15.76 -33.87
C ASN A 727 14.08 -15.64 -35.09
N LEU A 728 13.54 -15.47 -36.30
CA LEU A 728 14.29 -15.49 -37.56
C LEU A 728 14.04 -14.22 -38.37
N GLY A 729 15.11 -13.49 -38.68
CA GLY A 729 15.08 -12.20 -39.37
C GLY A 729 15.13 -11.01 -38.41
N ASN A 730 14.65 -9.85 -38.88
CA ASN A 730 14.62 -8.60 -38.13
C ASN A 730 13.16 -8.30 -37.78
N ASN A 731 12.64 -8.86 -36.68
CA ASN A 731 11.24 -8.72 -36.28
C ASN A 731 11.12 -8.05 -34.92
N LEU A 732 10.38 -6.95 -34.85
CA LEU A 732 9.95 -6.31 -33.62
C LEU A 732 8.80 -7.12 -33.00
N ALA A 733 8.92 -7.57 -31.75
CA ALA A 733 7.93 -8.43 -31.09
C ALA A 733 7.12 -7.72 -30.01
N GLN A 734 7.74 -6.85 -29.22
CA GLN A 734 7.09 -6.12 -28.14
C GLN A 734 7.69 -4.73 -27.97
N LEU A 735 6.85 -3.74 -27.65
CA LEU A 735 7.24 -2.40 -27.25
C LEU A 735 6.99 -2.26 -25.75
N VAL A 736 8.03 -1.90 -24.99
CA VAL A 736 8.02 -2.03 -23.53
C VAL A 736 7.78 -0.69 -22.85
N ASN A 737 8.69 0.28 -23.01
CA ASN A 737 8.54 1.61 -22.42
C ASN A 737 9.41 2.67 -23.12
N ILE A 738 9.11 3.95 -22.87
CA ILE A 738 9.87 5.13 -23.28
C ILE A 738 9.95 6.11 -22.09
N THR A 739 11.01 6.92 -21.99
CA THR A 739 11.22 7.86 -20.87
C THR A 739 12.15 9.02 -21.25
N VAL A 740 11.85 10.26 -20.83
CA VAL A 740 12.63 11.47 -21.18
C VAL A 740 13.36 12.11 -20.00
N GLY A 741 14.69 12.23 -20.11
CA GLY A 741 15.56 12.99 -19.23
C GLY A 741 15.67 14.43 -19.72
N GLN A 742 14.67 15.27 -19.42
CA GLN A 742 14.60 16.62 -20.00
C GLN A 742 15.84 17.47 -19.69
N ALA A 743 16.41 17.36 -18.50
CA ALA A 743 17.60 18.13 -18.10
C ALA A 743 18.87 17.79 -18.92
N THR A 744 18.99 16.56 -19.44
CA THR A 744 20.10 16.14 -20.32
C THR A 744 19.76 16.18 -21.80
N SER A 745 18.47 16.33 -22.16
CA SER A 745 17.94 16.13 -23.52
C SER A 745 18.10 14.70 -24.05
N GLU A 746 18.16 13.71 -23.15
CA GLU A 746 18.31 12.29 -23.48
C GLU A 746 16.95 11.56 -23.38
N LEU A 747 16.65 10.69 -24.35
CA LEU A 747 15.41 9.91 -24.45
C LEU A 747 15.74 8.41 -24.50
N GLY A 748 15.22 7.66 -23.55
CA GLY A 748 15.42 6.22 -23.41
C GLY A 748 14.21 5.41 -23.85
N TYR A 749 14.42 4.25 -24.47
CA TYR A 749 13.33 3.31 -24.80
C TYR A 749 13.77 1.85 -24.80
N THR A 750 12.79 0.97 -24.55
CA THR A 750 12.94 -0.48 -24.37
C THR A 750 11.99 -1.25 -25.28
N TRP A 751 12.45 -2.33 -25.90
CA TRP A 751 11.66 -3.20 -26.78
C TRP A 751 12.19 -4.65 -26.79
N GLN A 752 11.46 -5.54 -27.46
CA GLN A 752 11.89 -6.90 -27.79
C GLN A 752 11.99 -7.05 -29.31
N ALA A 753 13.12 -7.54 -29.82
CA ALA A 753 13.28 -7.83 -31.24
C ALA A 753 14.27 -8.98 -31.52
N SER A 754 14.13 -9.57 -32.72
CA SER A 754 15.11 -10.47 -33.34
C SER A 754 16.04 -9.71 -34.29
N GLY A 755 17.19 -10.32 -34.62
CA GLY A 755 18.18 -9.74 -35.54
C GLY A 755 19.21 -8.80 -34.89
N GLN A 756 19.26 -8.72 -33.55
CA GLN A 756 20.20 -7.83 -32.84
C GLN A 756 21.67 -8.21 -33.00
N ASN A 757 22.00 -9.50 -33.12
CA ASN A 757 23.38 -9.99 -33.25
C ASN A 757 24.32 -9.54 -32.11
N ILE A 758 23.80 -9.45 -30.89
CA ILE A 758 24.56 -9.21 -29.64
C ILE A 758 24.48 -10.45 -28.73
N PRO A 759 25.32 -10.59 -27.69
CA PRO A 759 25.18 -11.65 -26.71
C PRO A 759 23.83 -11.62 -25.99
N LEU A 760 23.36 -12.78 -25.51
CA LEU A 760 22.17 -12.92 -24.68
C LEU A 760 22.60 -13.25 -23.25
N GLU A 761 22.13 -12.47 -22.28
CA GLU A 761 22.45 -12.67 -20.86
C GLU A 761 22.18 -14.12 -20.42
N GLY A 762 23.11 -14.71 -19.67
CA GLY A 762 23.07 -16.11 -19.25
C GLY A 762 23.40 -17.15 -20.33
N SER A 763 23.55 -16.76 -21.61
CA SER A 763 23.79 -17.70 -22.74
C SER A 763 25.26 -17.83 -23.17
N GLY A 764 26.18 -17.14 -22.48
CA GLY A 764 27.60 -17.10 -22.83
C GLY A 764 27.95 -16.00 -23.85
N PRO A 765 29.24 -15.88 -24.24
CA PRO A 765 29.75 -14.73 -24.99
C PRO A 765 29.48 -14.77 -26.51
N GLY A 766 28.70 -15.72 -27.01
CA GLY A 766 28.34 -15.82 -28.43
C GLY A 766 27.20 -14.86 -28.78
N THR A 767 27.23 -14.25 -29.97
CA THR A 767 26.12 -13.41 -30.44
C THR A 767 24.89 -14.25 -30.76
N ASN A 768 23.71 -13.68 -30.52
CA ASN A 768 22.42 -14.30 -30.76
C ASN A 768 21.55 -13.38 -31.65
N SER A 769 20.68 -13.95 -32.45
CA SER A 769 19.75 -13.24 -33.36
C SER A 769 18.28 -13.62 -33.16
N GLY A 770 17.98 -14.48 -32.18
CA GLY A 770 16.61 -14.70 -31.71
C GLY A 770 16.04 -13.48 -30.99
N GLN A 771 14.78 -13.60 -30.55
CA GLN A 771 14.08 -12.57 -29.80
C GLN A 771 14.76 -12.33 -28.44
N MET A 772 15.09 -11.07 -28.17
CA MET A 772 15.66 -10.62 -26.90
C MET A 772 15.17 -9.20 -26.57
N PHE A 773 15.13 -8.86 -25.29
CA PHE A 773 14.83 -7.50 -24.85
C PHE A 773 16.10 -6.65 -24.91
N THR A 774 15.97 -5.44 -25.47
CA THR A 774 17.03 -4.45 -25.62
C THR A 774 16.51 -3.06 -25.31
N PHE A 775 17.42 -2.16 -24.92
CA PHE A 775 17.11 -0.75 -24.68
C PHE A 775 18.23 0.16 -25.18
N GLN A 776 17.88 1.41 -25.46
CA GLN A 776 18.82 2.44 -25.90
C GLN A 776 18.44 3.84 -25.43
N GLY A 777 19.44 4.72 -25.33
CA GLY A 777 19.29 6.16 -25.15
C GLY A 777 19.76 6.92 -26.39
N ILE A 778 19.14 8.06 -26.69
CA ILE A 778 19.49 8.98 -27.79
C ILE A 778 19.32 10.44 -27.36
N ASP A 779 19.88 11.39 -28.12
CA ASP A 779 19.60 12.82 -27.98
C ASP A 779 18.30 13.23 -28.70
N VAL A 780 17.50 14.13 -28.13
CA VAL A 780 16.26 14.65 -28.79
C VAL A 780 16.47 15.89 -29.65
N ARG A 781 17.69 16.43 -29.67
CA ARG A 781 18.06 17.65 -30.41
C ARG A 781 18.49 17.29 -31.84
N THR A 782 19.44 18.03 -32.43
CA THR A 782 19.77 17.97 -33.86
C THR A 782 20.25 16.60 -34.35
N ASN A 783 21.16 15.95 -33.61
CA ASN A 783 21.73 14.65 -33.99
C ASN A 783 21.44 13.63 -32.87
N PRO A 784 20.60 12.60 -33.11
CA PRO A 784 20.27 11.61 -32.08
C PRO A 784 21.48 10.82 -31.57
N ASP A 785 22.51 10.66 -32.41
CA ASP A 785 23.71 9.89 -32.08
C ASP A 785 24.69 10.62 -31.14
N ASP A 786 24.50 11.93 -30.88
CA ASP A 786 25.37 12.70 -29.96
C ASP A 786 25.33 12.19 -28.51
N ALA A 787 24.27 11.44 -28.14
CA ALA A 787 24.13 10.75 -26.85
C ALA A 787 23.71 9.28 -27.00
N LEU A 788 24.02 8.61 -28.13
CA LEU A 788 23.62 7.22 -28.36
C LEU A 788 24.33 6.25 -27.40
N GLN A 789 23.57 5.70 -26.46
CA GLN A 789 23.95 4.54 -25.64
C GLN A 789 23.13 3.32 -26.09
N PHE A 790 23.77 2.16 -26.28
CA PHE A 790 23.10 0.90 -26.61
C PHE A 790 23.52 -0.20 -25.64
N VAL A 791 22.63 -1.15 -25.38
CA VAL A 791 22.87 -2.23 -24.41
C VAL A 791 23.90 -3.26 -24.96
N PRO A 792 24.93 -3.66 -24.21
CA PRO A 792 25.98 -4.55 -24.72
C PRO A 792 25.56 -6.03 -24.83
N ALA A 793 24.49 -6.44 -24.15
CA ALA A 793 23.87 -7.76 -24.24
C ALA A 793 22.35 -7.65 -24.07
N GLY A 794 21.59 -8.50 -24.77
CA GLY A 794 20.14 -8.56 -24.65
C GLY A 794 19.69 -9.39 -23.45
N PHE A 795 18.46 -9.17 -22.97
CA PHE A 795 17.87 -9.88 -21.83
C PHE A 795 16.83 -10.91 -22.29
N PRO A 796 16.71 -12.07 -21.63
CA PRO A 796 15.65 -13.05 -21.89
C PRO A 796 14.30 -12.67 -21.26
N ALA A 797 14.30 -11.76 -20.28
CA ALA A 797 13.11 -11.24 -19.60
C ALA A 797 13.05 -9.71 -19.71
N LYS A 798 11.85 -9.13 -19.62
CA LYS A 798 11.57 -7.70 -19.81
C LYS A 798 12.26 -6.82 -18.74
N PRO A 799 13.21 -5.94 -19.11
CA PRO A 799 13.68 -4.85 -18.26
C PRO A 799 12.78 -3.61 -18.42
N LEU A 800 12.99 -2.57 -17.60
CA LEU A 800 12.38 -1.24 -17.76
C LEU A 800 13.47 -0.18 -17.64
N LEU A 801 13.48 0.84 -18.52
CA LEU A 801 14.44 1.96 -18.47
C LEU A 801 13.74 3.21 -17.92
N LEU A 802 14.28 3.85 -16.89
CA LEU A 802 13.55 4.81 -16.05
C LEU A 802 14.38 6.08 -15.80
N PHE A 803 14.02 7.23 -16.38
CA PHE A 803 14.78 8.48 -16.22
C PHE A 803 14.10 9.48 -15.27
N ALA A 804 14.90 10.22 -14.51
CA ALA A 804 14.43 11.33 -13.69
C ALA A 804 14.31 12.59 -14.55
N ARG A 805 13.06 12.98 -14.85
CA ARG A 805 12.73 14.13 -15.74
C ARG A 805 13.52 15.42 -15.43
N ASN A 806 13.78 15.69 -14.14
CA ASN A 806 14.50 16.87 -13.64
C ASN A 806 15.87 16.53 -12.98
N GLY A 807 16.53 15.43 -13.34
CA GLY A 807 17.85 15.06 -12.77
C GLY A 807 18.96 16.07 -13.08
N THR A 808 19.98 16.17 -12.24
CA THR A 808 21.14 17.05 -12.51
C THR A 808 22.01 16.46 -13.63
N PRO A 809 22.35 17.22 -14.69
CA PRO A 809 23.21 16.72 -15.77
C PRO A 809 24.59 16.29 -15.27
N GLY A 810 25.07 15.13 -15.72
CA GLY A 810 26.44 14.66 -15.47
C GLY A 810 26.71 14.12 -14.06
N SER A 811 25.70 13.95 -13.21
CA SER A 811 25.83 13.28 -11.91
C SER A 811 25.29 11.84 -11.94
N THR A 812 25.47 11.09 -10.85
CA THR A 812 24.67 9.89 -10.55
C THR A 812 23.25 10.30 -10.13
N GLY A 813 22.52 10.94 -11.05
CA GLY A 813 21.11 11.27 -10.87
C GLY A 813 20.23 10.02 -10.81
N SER A 814 18.97 10.17 -10.43
CA SER A 814 18.00 9.08 -10.22
C SER A 814 17.50 8.44 -11.53
N ASN A 815 18.41 8.06 -12.42
CA ASN A 815 18.15 7.36 -13.67
C ASN A 815 18.56 5.90 -13.50
N PHE A 816 17.73 4.97 -13.95
CA PHE A 816 17.88 3.54 -13.63
C PHE A 816 17.45 2.62 -14.78
N TYR A 817 17.82 1.34 -14.68
CA TYR A 817 17.04 0.27 -15.28
C TYR A 817 16.64 -0.78 -14.23
N VAL A 818 15.49 -1.41 -14.44
CA VAL A 818 15.06 -2.60 -13.69
C VAL A 818 15.69 -3.82 -14.33
N ASP A 819 16.51 -4.53 -13.56
CA ASP A 819 17.30 -5.70 -13.95
C ASP A 819 16.54 -7.00 -13.61
N PRO A 820 15.96 -7.70 -14.60
CA PRO A 820 15.13 -8.88 -14.37
C PRO A 820 15.96 -10.17 -14.18
N ARG A 821 17.31 -10.09 -14.17
CA ARG A 821 18.16 -11.28 -14.06
C ARG A 821 17.85 -12.05 -12.77
N ASN A 822 17.77 -13.38 -12.91
CA ASN A 822 17.41 -14.33 -11.85
C ASN A 822 16.04 -14.07 -11.16
N GLY A 823 15.16 -13.25 -11.74
CA GLY A 823 13.88 -12.88 -11.12
C GLY A 823 14.04 -12.01 -9.87
N LEU A 824 15.13 -11.23 -9.76
CA LEU A 824 15.44 -10.43 -8.58
C LEU A 824 15.01 -8.94 -8.68
N TYR A 825 14.79 -8.45 -9.90
CA TYR A 825 14.23 -7.11 -10.19
C TYR A 825 14.97 -5.95 -9.52
N HIS A 826 16.31 -5.98 -9.58
CA HIS A 826 17.18 -4.96 -9.00
C HIS A 826 17.11 -3.62 -9.75
N LEU A 827 17.12 -2.51 -9.02
CA LEU A 827 17.22 -1.17 -9.60
C LEU A 827 18.69 -0.79 -9.77
N ARG A 828 19.17 -0.82 -11.02
CA ARG A 828 20.57 -0.55 -11.42
C ARG A 828 20.72 0.89 -11.90
N GLN A 829 21.88 1.50 -11.66
CA GLN A 829 22.18 2.88 -12.06
C GLN A 829 22.27 3.04 -13.60
N VAL A 830 21.78 4.16 -14.11
CA VAL A 830 22.08 4.68 -15.46
C VAL A 830 22.74 6.06 -15.34
N ILE A 831 23.68 6.40 -16.22
CA ILE A 831 24.39 7.69 -16.23
C ILE A 831 24.05 8.44 -17.52
N LEU A 832 23.29 9.52 -17.36
CA LEU A 832 22.92 10.45 -18.44
C LEU A 832 23.87 11.66 -18.38
N ASN A 833 24.77 11.73 -19.36
CA ASN A 833 25.86 12.71 -19.42
C ASN A 833 26.35 13.01 -20.84
N GLY A 834 25.57 12.66 -21.88
CA GLY A 834 26.00 12.75 -23.28
C GLY A 834 27.16 11.82 -23.67
N SER A 835 27.45 10.76 -22.91
CA SER A 835 28.41 9.73 -23.34
C SER A 835 27.75 8.76 -24.32
N THR A 836 28.48 8.39 -25.38
CA THR A 836 28.10 7.36 -26.36
C THR A 836 28.64 5.95 -25.99
N SER A 837 28.93 5.74 -24.71
CA SER A 837 29.38 4.43 -24.19
C SER A 837 28.21 3.46 -24.09
N PRO A 838 28.42 2.13 -24.25
CA PRO A 838 27.38 1.14 -23.92
C PRO A 838 26.96 1.21 -22.45
N PHE A 839 25.71 0.85 -22.15
CA PHE A 839 25.21 0.79 -20.77
C PHE A 839 26.00 -0.21 -19.91
N ASP A 840 26.22 0.13 -18.64
CA ASP A 840 26.84 -0.77 -17.68
C ASP A 840 25.84 -1.85 -17.21
N LEU A 841 26.20 -3.11 -17.42
CA LEU A 841 25.43 -4.28 -17.00
C LEU A 841 25.97 -4.96 -15.74
N ALA A 842 26.92 -4.35 -15.03
CA ALA A 842 27.49 -4.89 -13.80
C ALA A 842 26.43 -5.20 -12.72
N THR A 843 26.60 -6.37 -12.09
CA THR A 843 25.80 -6.84 -10.95
C THR A 843 26.53 -6.64 -9.63
N GLY A 844 25.84 -6.74 -8.50
CA GLY A 844 26.43 -6.63 -7.16
C GLY A 844 26.34 -5.24 -6.54
N GLN A 845 25.75 -4.25 -7.23
CA GLN A 845 25.36 -2.94 -6.68
C GLN A 845 23.96 -2.54 -7.13
N SER A 846 23.10 -2.17 -6.18
CA SER A 846 21.66 -2.00 -6.37
C SER A 846 21.11 -0.87 -5.49
N TRP A 847 20.21 -0.04 -6.02
CA TRP A 847 19.54 1.03 -5.25
C TRP A 847 18.31 0.53 -4.47
N GLY A 848 17.85 -0.66 -4.80
CA GLY A 848 16.71 -1.36 -4.21
C GLY A 848 16.17 -2.38 -5.20
N ARG A 849 15.05 -3.02 -4.91
CA ARG A 849 14.47 -4.05 -5.78
C ARG A 849 12.95 -4.15 -5.64
N PHE A 850 12.30 -4.59 -6.71
CA PHE A 850 10.90 -4.97 -6.68
C PHE A 850 10.74 -6.40 -6.13
N ASN A 851 9.56 -6.70 -5.58
CA ASN A 851 9.22 -8.03 -5.08
C ASN A 851 8.84 -8.95 -6.25
N GLU A 852 8.24 -8.40 -7.31
CA GLU A 852 7.83 -9.13 -8.51
C GLU A 852 8.18 -8.41 -9.82
N GLN A 853 7.77 -8.96 -10.96
CA GLN A 853 7.99 -8.32 -12.27
C GLN A 853 7.05 -7.13 -12.42
N ILE A 854 7.62 -5.95 -12.68
CA ILE A 854 6.85 -4.72 -12.90
C ILE A 854 6.52 -4.54 -14.40
N ASP A 855 5.31 -4.07 -14.67
CA ASP A 855 4.79 -3.86 -16.02
C ASP A 855 4.96 -2.44 -16.54
N ALA A 856 4.79 -1.44 -15.66
CA ALA A 856 5.12 -0.04 -15.89
C ALA A 856 5.65 0.60 -14.59
N ALA A 857 6.59 1.54 -14.70
CA ALA A 857 7.15 2.25 -13.55
C ALA A 857 7.54 3.69 -13.88
N VAL A 858 7.64 4.53 -12.85
CA VAL A 858 8.03 5.95 -12.95
C VAL A 858 8.97 6.35 -11.81
N VAL A 859 9.97 7.20 -12.11
CA VAL A 859 10.77 7.87 -11.08
C VAL A 859 10.01 9.09 -10.57
N HIS A 860 9.61 9.07 -9.30
CA HIS A 860 8.88 10.16 -8.68
C HIS A 860 9.83 11.23 -8.10
N PRO A 861 9.62 12.53 -8.34
CA PRO A 861 10.54 13.61 -7.90
C PRO A 861 10.85 13.66 -6.40
N ALA A 862 10.00 13.06 -5.55
CA ALA A 862 10.23 12.98 -4.10
C ALA A 862 11.26 11.93 -3.66
N GLY A 863 12.02 11.32 -4.59
CA GLY A 863 13.05 10.31 -4.25
C GLY A 863 12.52 8.89 -4.14
N PHE A 864 11.54 8.53 -4.99
CA PHE A 864 10.95 7.19 -5.04
C PHE A 864 10.93 6.67 -6.48
N VAL A 865 10.86 5.35 -6.65
CA VAL A 865 10.44 4.71 -7.90
C VAL A 865 9.16 3.93 -7.60
N VAL A 866 8.13 4.14 -8.40
CA VAL A 866 6.82 3.50 -8.21
C VAL A 866 6.51 2.65 -9.43
N GLY A 867 6.18 1.37 -9.21
CA GLY A 867 5.83 0.41 -10.24
C GLY A 867 4.42 -0.15 -10.05
N VAL A 868 3.84 -0.67 -11.14
CA VAL A 868 2.61 -1.48 -11.10
C VAL A 868 2.85 -2.86 -11.74
N ASN A 869 2.25 -3.89 -11.15
CA ASN A 869 2.16 -5.24 -11.72
C ASN A 869 0.70 -5.50 -12.15
N THR A 870 0.53 -5.92 -13.40
CA THR A 870 -0.79 -6.12 -14.02
C THR A 870 -1.45 -7.44 -13.59
N ALA A 871 -0.65 -8.47 -13.30
CA ALA A 871 -1.15 -9.83 -13.03
C ALA A 871 -1.75 -10.01 -11.62
N ASN A 872 -1.16 -9.36 -10.61
CA ASN A 872 -1.53 -9.41 -9.20
C ASN A 872 -2.21 -8.12 -8.70
N SER A 873 -2.42 -7.15 -9.60
CA SER A 873 -3.06 -5.86 -9.33
C SER A 873 -2.35 -5.05 -8.24
N LYS A 874 -1.01 -5.04 -8.29
CA LYS A 874 -0.16 -4.44 -7.24
C LYS A 874 0.43 -3.10 -7.63
N LEU A 875 0.62 -2.27 -6.61
CA LEU A 875 1.42 -1.05 -6.63
C LEU A 875 2.66 -1.29 -5.75
N GLU A 876 3.86 -1.16 -6.30
CA GLU A 876 5.11 -1.28 -5.55
C GLU A 876 5.80 0.09 -5.43
N VAL A 877 6.04 0.57 -4.22
CA VAL A 877 6.75 1.84 -3.95
C VAL A 877 8.12 1.56 -3.35
N LEU A 878 9.19 1.91 -4.06
CA LEU A 878 10.57 1.87 -3.59
C LEU A 878 11.06 3.27 -3.22
N LYS A 879 11.51 3.48 -1.99
CA LYS A 879 12.22 4.71 -1.58
C LYS A 879 13.70 4.58 -1.93
N LEU A 880 14.29 5.63 -2.49
CA LEU A 880 15.70 5.65 -2.87
C LEU A 880 16.60 6.06 -1.70
N GLY A 881 17.69 5.32 -1.49
CA GLY A 881 18.80 5.71 -0.61
C GLY A 881 19.63 6.88 -1.18
N VAL A 882 20.84 7.10 -0.65
CA VAL A 882 21.84 8.04 -1.23
C VAL A 882 22.86 7.38 -2.15
N ALA A 883 22.98 6.05 -2.08
CA ALA A 883 23.94 5.27 -2.83
C ALA A 883 23.36 3.88 -3.10
N SER A 884 23.97 3.16 -4.03
CA SER A 884 23.76 1.72 -4.17
C SER A 884 24.34 0.96 -2.97
N VAL A 885 23.72 -0.17 -2.66
CA VAL A 885 24.19 -1.16 -1.68
C VAL A 885 24.45 -2.49 -2.39
N ALA A 886 25.05 -3.47 -1.70
CA ALA A 886 25.24 -4.80 -2.31
C ALA A 886 23.90 -5.51 -2.57
N ASP A 887 23.85 -6.39 -3.57
CA ASP A 887 22.59 -7.03 -4.01
C ASP A 887 21.90 -7.84 -2.89
N ALA A 888 22.65 -8.35 -1.91
CA ALA A 888 22.11 -9.03 -0.73
C ALA A 888 21.43 -8.09 0.28
N ASP A 889 21.85 -6.83 0.32
CA ASP A 889 21.38 -5.79 1.25
C ASP A 889 20.32 -4.86 0.58
N ALA A 890 20.02 -5.09 -0.70
CA ALA A 890 19.16 -4.23 -1.51
C ALA A 890 17.73 -4.14 -0.93
N PRO A 891 17.25 -2.93 -0.54
CA PRO A 891 15.93 -2.79 0.05
C PRO A 891 14.83 -3.14 -0.95
N PHE A 892 13.86 -3.91 -0.49
CA PHE A 892 12.66 -4.22 -1.26
C PHE A 892 11.69 -3.04 -1.25
N ALA A 893 10.95 -2.87 -2.34
CA ALA A 893 9.78 -2.00 -2.38
C ALA A 893 8.69 -2.45 -1.39
N ASN A 894 7.80 -1.52 -1.05
CA ASN A 894 6.60 -1.77 -0.26
C ASN A 894 5.43 -2.11 -1.19
N LEU A 895 4.72 -3.20 -0.89
CA LEU A 895 3.56 -3.68 -1.64
C LEU A 895 2.27 -3.02 -1.13
N PHE A 896 1.53 -2.42 -2.06
CA PHE A 896 0.23 -1.79 -1.85
C PHE A 896 -0.81 -2.31 -2.86
N ALA A 897 -2.08 -1.99 -2.62
CA ALA A 897 -3.22 -2.48 -3.41
C ALA A 897 -3.31 -4.02 -3.47
N GLY A 898 -3.93 -4.53 -4.53
CA GLY A 898 -4.43 -5.90 -4.71
C GLY A 898 -5.77 -5.87 -5.45
N TYR A 899 -6.23 -7.03 -5.91
CA TYR A 899 -7.38 -7.17 -6.82
C TYR A 899 -8.72 -6.63 -6.26
N GLY A 900 -9.30 -5.62 -6.90
CA GLY A 900 -10.61 -5.06 -6.55
C GLY A 900 -10.99 -3.75 -7.24
N THR A 901 -12.25 -3.34 -7.08
CA THR A 901 -12.81 -2.07 -7.62
C THR A 901 -12.94 -0.96 -6.58
N ARG A 902 -12.82 -1.30 -5.30
CA ARG A 902 -12.84 -0.34 -4.19
C ARG A 902 -11.63 0.60 -4.29
N PRO A 903 -11.77 1.91 -4.03
CA PRO A 903 -10.62 2.81 -3.92
C PRO A 903 -9.50 2.23 -3.04
N GLY A 904 -8.28 2.17 -3.60
CA GLY A 904 -7.08 1.63 -2.97
C GLY A 904 -6.82 0.16 -3.27
N LEU A 905 -7.75 -0.49 -3.97
CA LEU A 905 -7.51 -1.71 -4.74
C LEU A 905 -7.33 -1.32 -6.22
N LEU A 906 -6.69 -2.20 -6.99
CA LEU A 906 -6.54 -2.07 -8.43
C LEU A 906 -7.15 -3.31 -9.11
N HIS A 907 -7.45 -3.24 -10.40
CA HIS A 907 -7.82 -4.41 -11.19
C HIS A 907 -6.76 -4.74 -12.25
N ILE A 908 -6.81 -4.15 -13.45
CA ILE A 908 -5.82 -4.41 -14.50
C ILE A 908 -5.01 -3.12 -14.75
N PRO A 909 -4.00 -2.79 -13.92
CA PRO A 909 -3.19 -1.60 -14.13
C PRO A 909 -2.26 -1.78 -15.35
N VAL A 910 -2.30 -0.84 -16.29
CA VAL A 910 -1.60 -0.87 -17.59
C VAL A 910 -0.44 0.14 -17.67
N GLY A 911 -0.52 1.23 -16.90
CA GLY A 911 0.47 2.29 -16.89
C GLY A 911 0.42 3.12 -15.60
N ILE A 912 1.50 3.84 -15.30
CA ILE A 912 1.63 4.69 -14.12
C ILE A 912 2.43 5.96 -14.45
N ALA A 913 1.97 7.11 -13.94
CA ALA A 913 2.64 8.39 -14.10
C ALA A 913 2.74 9.17 -12.77
N ALA A 914 3.83 9.90 -12.58
CA ALA A 914 4.04 10.79 -11.44
C ALA A 914 3.21 12.08 -11.59
N THR A 915 2.54 12.52 -10.53
CA THR A 915 1.80 13.80 -10.52
C THR A 915 2.67 14.94 -10.00
N PRO A 916 2.32 16.22 -10.30
CA PRO A 916 2.93 17.36 -9.64
C PRO A 916 2.63 17.45 -8.13
N ASN A 917 1.55 16.80 -7.66
CA ASN A 917 0.99 16.94 -6.31
C ASN A 917 1.25 15.67 -5.48
N THR A 918 2.52 15.39 -5.22
CA THR A 918 3.08 14.35 -4.32
C THR A 918 2.68 12.88 -4.53
N GLY A 919 1.73 12.55 -5.40
CA GLY A 919 1.28 11.18 -5.68
C GLY A 919 1.47 10.70 -7.12
N VAL A 920 0.85 9.57 -7.44
CA VAL A 920 0.84 8.93 -8.77
C VAL A 920 -0.57 8.79 -9.32
N VAL A 921 -0.70 8.67 -10.65
CA VAL A 921 -1.92 8.22 -11.33
C VAL A 921 -1.62 6.90 -12.01
N VAL A 922 -2.46 5.91 -11.75
CA VAL A 922 -2.48 4.60 -12.39
C VAL A 922 -3.61 4.56 -13.43
N LEU A 923 -3.33 3.99 -14.59
CA LEU A 923 -4.31 3.74 -15.65
C LEU A 923 -4.75 2.27 -15.58
N GLU A 924 -6.06 2.03 -15.43
CA GLU A 924 -6.64 0.69 -15.28
C GLU A 924 -7.57 0.32 -16.44
N ALA A 925 -7.44 -0.89 -16.97
CA ALA A 925 -8.29 -1.44 -18.02
C ALA A 925 -9.42 -2.30 -17.43
N ALA A 926 -10.62 -2.21 -18.01
CA ALA A 926 -11.82 -2.88 -17.52
C ALA A 926 -11.65 -4.42 -17.41
N ASP A 927 -12.18 -5.02 -16.34
CA ASP A 927 -12.15 -6.47 -16.10
C ASP A 927 -13.56 -7.08 -16.17
N SER A 928 -13.79 -7.95 -17.14
CA SER A 928 -15.05 -8.69 -17.31
C SER A 928 -15.37 -9.68 -16.18
N ASN A 929 -14.39 -10.02 -15.34
CA ASN A 929 -14.56 -10.97 -14.23
C ASN A 929 -15.01 -10.28 -12.92
N LEU A 930 -15.02 -8.95 -12.88
CA LEU A 930 -15.20 -8.16 -11.66
C LEU A 930 -16.25 -7.07 -11.85
N THR A 931 -17.41 -7.23 -11.20
CA THR A 931 -18.54 -6.30 -11.32
C THR A 931 -18.14 -4.87 -10.93
N GLY A 932 -18.28 -3.93 -11.86
CA GLY A 932 -17.94 -2.51 -11.67
C GLY A 932 -16.49 -2.15 -12.01
N ALA A 933 -15.69 -3.08 -12.54
CA ALA A 933 -14.34 -2.81 -13.02
C ALA A 933 -14.37 -2.17 -14.41
N GLU A 934 -14.69 -0.87 -14.46
CA GLU A 934 -14.65 -0.05 -15.68
C GLU A 934 -13.26 0.58 -15.88
N ALA A 935 -12.94 0.90 -17.15
CA ALA A 935 -11.63 1.46 -17.51
C ALA A 935 -11.50 2.90 -16.98
N GLN A 936 -10.50 3.15 -16.13
CA GLN A 936 -10.44 4.33 -15.27
C GLN A 936 -9.01 4.85 -15.04
N LEU A 937 -8.91 6.07 -14.52
CA LEU A 937 -7.73 6.62 -13.87
C LEU A 937 -7.93 6.57 -12.36
N GLN A 938 -6.98 6.02 -11.61
CA GLN A 938 -6.99 6.03 -10.15
C GLN A 938 -5.73 6.72 -9.61
N SER A 939 -5.91 7.72 -8.75
CA SER A 939 -4.83 8.48 -8.12
C SER A 939 -4.53 7.99 -6.71
N LEU A 940 -3.26 7.75 -6.42
CA LEU A 940 -2.77 7.25 -5.12
C LEU A 940 -1.61 8.12 -4.62
N ASP A 941 -1.40 8.18 -3.30
CA ASP A 941 -0.18 8.75 -2.73
C ASP A 941 0.98 7.72 -2.71
N LEU A 942 2.17 8.15 -2.27
CA LEU A 942 3.36 7.31 -2.19
C LEU A 942 3.31 6.28 -1.03
N LEU A 943 2.20 6.21 -0.31
CA LEU A 943 1.90 5.23 0.74
C LEU A 943 0.72 4.33 0.33
N GLY A 944 0.34 4.35 -0.95
CA GLY A 944 -0.72 3.52 -1.53
C GLY A 944 -2.13 3.91 -1.11
N ASN A 945 -2.34 5.05 -0.45
CA ASN A 945 -3.69 5.50 -0.09
C ASN A 945 -4.36 6.19 -1.31
N PRO A 946 -5.67 5.99 -1.52
CA PRO A 946 -6.48 6.74 -2.48
C PRO A 946 -6.39 8.26 -2.30
N ALA A 947 -5.69 8.94 -3.21
CA ALA A 947 -5.50 10.39 -3.18
C ALA A 947 -6.64 11.08 -3.95
N PRO A 948 -7.53 11.85 -3.31
CA PRO A 948 -8.64 12.48 -4.00
C PRO A 948 -8.18 13.77 -4.70
N ILE A 949 -7.77 13.68 -5.97
CA ILE A 949 -7.39 14.84 -6.79
C ILE A 949 -8.46 15.21 -7.83
N PHE A 950 -9.33 14.27 -8.19
CA PHE A 950 -10.32 14.43 -9.25
C PHE A 950 -11.64 15.05 -8.76
N ALA A 951 -12.40 15.61 -9.71
CA ALA A 951 -13.65 16.35 -9.50
C ALA A 951 -13.57 17.35 -8.33
N GLY A 952 -12.57 18.24 -8.38
CA GLY A 952 -12.33 19.26 -7.35
C GLY A 952 -11.79 18.71 -6.02
N GLY A 953 -11.12 17.55 -6.03
CA GLY A 953 -10.59 16.90 -4.84
C GLY A 953 -11.63 16.07 -4.06
N THR A 954 -12.69 15.60 -4.73
CA THR A 954 -13.76 14.82 -4.09
C THR A 954 -13.60 13.30 -4.26
N THR A 955 -12.94 12.86 -5.33
CA THR A 955 -12.74 11.45 -5.69
C THR A 955 -11.29 11.17 -6.11
N SER A 956 -10.83 9.95 -5.87
CA SER A 956 -9.54 9.40 -6.32
C SER A 956 -9.66 8.60 -7.63
N ILE A 957 -10.87 8.47 -8.17
CA ILE A 957 -11.15 7.73 -9.41
C ILE A 957 -11.85 8.67 -10.40
N ALA A 958 -11.38 8.68 -11.65
CA ALA A 958 -12.00 9.35 -12.78
C ALA A 958 -12.23 8.33 -13.93
N PRO A 959 -13.46 8.24 -14.49
CA PRO A 959 -13.74 7.33 -15.60
C PRO A 959 -13.12 7.83 -16.90
N LEU A 960 -12.68 6.91 -17.76
CA LEU A 960 -12.21 7.27 -19.10
C LEU A 960 -13.37 7.63 -20.04
N LYS A 961 -13.05 8.32 -21.13
CA LYS A 961 -13.99 8.59 -22.21
C LYS A 961 -14.47 7.26 -22.83
N ALA A 962 -15.76 6.99 -22.68
CA ALA A 962 -16.44 5.86 -23.31
C ALA A 962 -16.29 5.86 -24.85
N GLU A 963 -16.26 4.66 -25.41
CA GLU A 963 -16.16 4.38 -26.84
C GLU A 963 -17.22 3.32 -27.21
N SER A 964 -17.68 3.30 -28.46
CA SER A 964 -18.73 2.38 -28.92
C SER A 964 -18.24 0.99 -29.35
N VAL A 965 -16.97 0.68 -29.11
CA VAL A 965 -16.25 -0.53 -29.51
C VAL A 965 -15.24 -0.90 -28.41
N PRO A 966 -14.72 -2.14 -28.36
CA PRO A 966 -13.68 -2.52 -27.41
C PRO A 966 -12.48 -1.56 -27.44
N VAL A 967 -11.90 -1.31 -26.28
CA VAL A 967 -10.77 -0.41 -26.07
C VAL A 967 -9.62 -1.19 -25.48
N THR A 968 -8.43 -1.08 -26.07
CA THR A 968 -7.18 -1.52 -25.44
C THR A 968 -6.41 -0.29 -25.00
N LEU A 969 -6.17 -0.17 -23.70
CA LEU A 969 -5.30 0.86 -23.14
C LEU A 969 -3.84 0.51 -23.40
N LEU A 970 -3.01 1.52 -23.62
CA LEU A 970 -1.60 1.36 -23.97
C LEU A 970 -0.67 2.03 -22.96
N ASP A 971 -0.92 3.30 -22.61
CA ASP A 971 -0.01 4.06 -21.76
C ASP A 971 -0.64 5.31 -21.13
N VAL A 972 0.01 5.85 -20.09
CA VAL A 972 -0.40 7.10 -19.42
C VAL A 972 0.81 8.01 -19.16
N ALA A 973 0.64 9.32 -19.36
CA ALA A 973 1.63 10.33 -19.03
C ALA A 973 0.96 11.55 -18.37
N VAL A 974 1.71 12.27 -17.53
CA VAL A 974 1.24 13.48 -16.84
C VAL A 974 2.29 14.58 -16.97
N GLU A 975 1.84 15.80 -17.28
CA GLU A 975 2.69 16.98 -17.44
C GLU A 975 2.64 17.94 -16.25
N SER A 976 3.46 19.00 -16.31
CA SER A 976 3.77 19.95 -15.24
C SER A 976 2.57 20.55 -14.48
N LYS A 977 1.41 20.74 -15.11
CA LYS A 977 0.21 21.36 -14.53
C LYS A 977 -0.89 20.33 -14.24
N GLY A 978 -0.56 19.05 -14.32
CA GLY A 978 -1.44 17.93 -14.00
C GLY A 978 -2.36 17.47 -15.13
N PHE A 979 -2.22 17.98 -16.37
CA PHE A 979 -2.97 17.43 -17.50
C PHE A 979 -2.50 16.00 -17.79
N ILE A 980 -3.46 15.10 -17.99
CA ILE A 980 -3.24 13.65 -18.11
C ILE A 980 -3.47 13.23 -19.57
N TYR A 981 -2.57 12.40 -20.06
CA TYR A 981 -2.53 11.87 -21.41
C TYR A 981 -2.80 10.37 -21.33
N VAL A 982 -3.75 9.86 -22.11
CA VAL A 982 -4.06 8.42 -22.19
C VAL A 982 -3.95 7.95 -23.64
N LEU A 983 -3.04 7.02 -23.90
CA LEU A 983 -2.86 6.37 -25.19
C LEU A 983 -3.66 5.07 -25.21
N LYS A 984 -4.46 4.86 -26.26
CA LYS A 984 -5.31 3.68 -26.44
C LYS A 984 -5.56 3.37 -27.92
N TYR A 985 -5.98 2.15 -28.24
CA TYR A 985 -6.56 1.83 -29.55
C TYR A 985 -7.97 1.25 -29.41
N LEU A 986 -8.72 1.33 -30.51
CA LEU A 986 -10.08 0.83 -30.65
C LEU A 986 -10.10 -0.49 -31.43
N GLY A 987 -11.11 -1.33 -31.18
CA GLY A 987 -11.28 -2.59 -31.91
C GLY A 987 -10.10 -3.55 -31.71
N ASP A 988 -9.44 -3.94 -32.80
CA ASP A 988 -8.26 -4.83 -32.80
C ASP A 988 -6.96 -4.14 -33.21
N GLY A 989 -6.97 -2.80 -33.31
CA GLY A 989 -5.82 -1.95 -33.60
C GLY A 989 -5.24 -2.15 -35.00
N SER A 990 -6.04 -2.60 -35.96
CA SER A 990 -5.56 -2.89 -37.32
C SER A 990 -5.42 -1.66 -38.21
N ASP A 991 -6.15 -0.57 -37.96
CA ASP A 991 -6.04 0.68 -38.68
C ASP A 991 -5.32 1.76 -37.84
N VAL A 992 -4.51 2.61 -38.46
CA VAL A 992 -3.94 3.82 -37.84
C VAL A 992 -5.06 4.70 -37.25
N ASN A 993 -6.23 4.70 -37.89
CA ASN A 993 -7.45 5.39 -37.46
C ASN A 993 -8.17 4.71 -36.28
N ASP A 994 -7.65 3.63 -35.70
CA ASP A 994 -8.09 3.08 -34.41
C ASP A 994 -7.40 3.74 -33.21
N TYR A 995 -6.20 4.32 -33.41
CA TYR A 995 -5.38 4.83 -32.31
C TYR A 995 -5.82 6.22 -31.83
N ARG A 996 -5.86 6.42 -30.51
CA ARG A 996 -6.31 7.65 -29.84
C ARG A 996 -5.34 8.08 -28.75
N LEU A 997 -5.12 9.38 -28.69
CA LEU A 997 -4.59 10.09 -27.53
C LEU A 997 -5.72 10.94 -26.95
N ASP A 998 -6.24 10.55 -25.78
CA ASP A 998 -7.13 11.39 -25.00
C ASP A 998 -6.32 12.34 -24.11
N LEU A 999 -6.78 13.58 -24.00
CA LEU A 999 -6.34 14.53 -22.98
C LEU A 999 -7.43 14.67 -21.92
N TYR A 1000 -7.01 14.68 -20.66
CA TYR A 1000 -7.85 14.98 -19.50
C TYR A 1000 -7.28 16.19 -18.75
N SER A 1001 -8.18 17.00 -18.23
CA SER A 1001 -7.88 18.09 -17.29
C SER A 1001 -7.35 17.54 -15.96
N PRO A 1002 -6.68 18.36 -15.13
CA PRO A 1002 -6.15 17.92 -13.83
C PRO A 1002 -7.20 17.43 -12.83
N ASP A 1003 -8.49 17.76 -13.04
CA ASP A 1003 -9.61 17.26 -12.25
C ASP A 1003 -10.19 15.92 -12.76
N GLY A 1004 -9.56 15.29 -13.77
CA GLY A 1004 -10.00 14.04 -14.37
C GLY A 1004 -11.10 14.19 -15.42
N SER A 1005 -11.57 15.41 -15.73
CA SER A 1005 -12.53 15.62 -16.82
C SER A 1005 -11.88 15.46 -18.20
N TRP A 1006 -12.55 14.77 -19.13
CA TRP A 1006 -12.08 14.66 -20.51
C TRP A 1006 -12.08 16.04 -21.20
N LEU A 1007 -10.99 16.36 -21.89
CA LEU A 1007 -10.73 17.66 -22.52
C LEU A 1007 -10.84 17.58 -24.04
N SER A 1008 -10.05 16.71 -24.68
CA SER A 1008 -10.03 16.53 -26.13
C SER A 1008 -9.45 15.15 -26.51
N GLN A 1009 -9.53 14.80 -27.80
CA GLN A 1009 -9.02 13.53 -28.34
C GLN A 1009 -8.32 13.80 -29.68
N THR A 1010 -7.10 13.30 -29.85
CA THR A 1010 -6.39 13.24 -31.14
C THR A 1010 -6.42 11.81 -31.67
N ALA A 1011 -6.63 11.63 -32.97
CA ALA A 1011 -6.65 10.32 -33.64
C ALA A 1011 -5.44 10.16 -34.60
N GLY A 1012 -5.05 8.92 -34.89
CA GLY A 1012 -3.98 8.62 -35.86
C GLY A 1012 -2.57 8.53 -35.29
N ILE A 1013 -2.41 8.48 -33.96
CA ILE A 1013 -1.10 8.34 -33.29
C ILE A 1013 -0.81 6.84 -33.08
N SER A 1014 -0.38 6.16 -34.15
CA SER A 1014 -0.12 4.71 -34.13
C SER A 1014 1.20 4.36 -33.45
N SER A 1015 1.14 4.32 -32.12
CA SER A 1015 2.27 4.12 -31.21
C SER A 1015 1.83 3.25 -30.03
N ALA A 1016 2.77 2.60 -29.34
CA ALA A 1016 2.49 1.68 -28.23
C ALA A 1016 2.78 2.28 -26.84
N LYS A 1017 3.69 3.25 -26.75
CA LYS A 1017 4.13 3.90 -25.51
C LYS A 1017 4.44 5.38 -25.74
N MET A 1018 4.38 6.21 -24.69
CA MET A 1018 4.63 7.65 -24.77
C MET A 1018 5.24 8.26 -23.50
N ASP A 1019 5.89 9.40 -23.64
CA ASP A 1019 6.25 10.30 -22.53
C ASP A 1019 6.03 11.76 -22.97
N VAL A 1020 5.84 12.67 -22.02
CA VAL A 1020 5.53 14.10 -22.25
C VAL A 1020 6.45 14.97 -21.40
N ASP A 1021 7.19 15.88 -22.03
CA ASP A 1021 8.07 16.80 -21.31
C ASP A 1021 7.31 17.97 -20.67
N LEU A 1022 8.01 18.79 -19.88
CA LEU A 1022 7.40 19.95 -19.21
C LEU A 1022 6.88 21.00 -20.21
N TRP A 1023 7.36 21.01 -21.45
CA TRP A 1023 6.97 21.95 -22.52
C TRP A 1023 5.77 21.48 -23.32
N ARG A 1024 5.27 20.26 -23.05
CA ARG A 1024 4.17 19.58 -23.74
C ARG A 1024 4.57 19.10 -25.15
N THR A 1025 5.85 18.78 -25.35
CA THR A 1025 6.28 17.90 -26.44
C THR A 1025 5.88 16.48 -26.10
N LEU A 1026 5.23 15.78 -27.03
CA LEU A 1026 4.84 14.37 -26.89
C LEU A 1026 5.84 13.50 -27.67
N TYR A 1027 6.49 12.57 -26.95
CA TYR A 1027 7.38 11.55 -27.51
C TYR A 1027 6.65 10.22 -27.55
N THR A 1028 6.82 9.44 -28.62
CA THR A 1028 6.05 8.20 -28.87
C THR A 1028 6.90 7.09 -29.44
N LEU A 1029 6.67 5.87 -29.00
CA LEU A 1029 7.37 4.65 -29.43
C LEU A 1029 6.50 3.88 -30.42
N ASN A 1030 6.97 3.71 -31.66
CA ASN A 1030 6.14 3.30 -32.80
C ASN A 1030 6.30 1.81 -33.16
N PHE A 1031 5.28 1.23 -33.80
CA PHE A 1031 5.34 -0.12 -34.38
C PHE A 1031 6.21 -0.20 -35.66
N GLU A 1032 6.56 0.95 -36.25
CA GLU A 1032 7.39 1.05 -37.44
C GLU A 1032 8.82 0.58 -37.15
N THR A 1033 9.22 -0.54 -37.74
CA THR A 1033 10.54 -1.17 -37.54
C THR A 1033 11.60 -0.50 -38.40
N MET A 1034 12.68 -0.03 -37.76
CA MET A 1034 13.94 0.34 -38.37
C MET A 1034 14.93 -0.82 -38.27
N ALA A 1035 15.82 -0.93 -39.26
CA ALA A 1035 16.92 -1.90 -39.22
C ALA A 1035 18.16 -1.33 -39.90
N LYS A 1036 19.33 -1.59 -39.31
CA LYS A 1036 20.60 -1.15 -39.88
C LYS A 1036 20.90 -1.88 -41.21
N PRO A 1037 21.38 -1.19 -42.26
CA PRO A 1037 21.80 -1.83 -43.51
C PRO A 1037 22.86 -2.92 -43.27
N GLY A 1038 22.57 -4.13 -43.74
CA GLY A 1038 23.39 -5.33 -43.48
C GLY A 1038 22.91 -6.21 -42.31
N GLY A 1039 21.97 -5.73 -41.50
CA GLY A 1039 21.46 -6.43 -40.30
C GLY A 1039 22.32 -6.20 -39.05
N GLY A 1040 21.90 -6.79 -37.92
CA GLY A 1040 22.62 -6.67 -36.64
C GLY A 1040 22.23 -5.46 -35.79
N ARG A 1041 21.04 -4.90 -36.02
CA ARG A 1041 20.31 -3.98 -35.12
C ARG A 1041 18.88 -3.82 -35.65
N THR A 1042 17.89 -4.19 -34.85
CA THR A 1042 16.45 -4.08 -35.15
C THR A 1042 15.79 -3.27 -34.05
N GLU A 1043 15.22 -2.11 -34.38
CA GLU A 1043 14.76 -1.13 -33.39
C GLU A 1043 13.49 -0.41 -33.87
N PRO A 1044 12.60 0.03 -32.96
CA PRO A 1044 11.43 0.81 -33.32
C PRO A 1044 11.79 2.25 -33.66
N SER A 1045 11.05 2.85 -34.59
CA SER A 1045 11.04 4.31 -34.77
C SER A 1045 10.39 5.01 -33.57
N VAL A 1046 10.76 6.26 -33.36
CA VAL A 1046 10.24 7.15 -32.31
C VAL A 1046 9.74 8.44 -32.96
N SER A 1047 8.60 8.98 -32.55
CA SER A 1047 8.03 10.23 -33.12
C SER A 1047 7.84 11.33 -32.09
N ILE A 1048 8.02 12.58 -32.55
CA ILE A 1048 7.80 13.83 -31.83
C ILE A 1048 6.53 14.50 -32.37
N TRP A 1049 5.65 14.93 -31.46
CA TRP A 1049 4.40 15.61 -31.77
C TRP A 1049 4.23 16.89 -30.93
N LEU A 1050 3.59 17.90 -31.49
CA LEU A 1050 3.43 19.23 -30.90
C LEU A 1050 1.94 19.63 -30.79
N PRO A 1051 1.53 20.37 -29.73
CA PRO A 1051 0.16 20.81 -29.54
C PRO A 1051 -0.18 22.06 -30.36
N SER A 1052 -1.40 22.13 -30.88
CA SER A 1052 -1.93 23.30 -31.60
C SER A 1052 -2.01 24.57 -30.74
N THR A 1053 -1.46 25.69 -31.21
CA THR A 1053 -1.55 27.01 -30.54
C THR A 1053 -2.97 27.60 -30.58
N PRO A 1054 -3.45 28.25 -29.50
CA PRO A 1054 -4.74 28.95 -29.51
C PRO A 1054 -4.78 30.12 -30.50
N SER A 1055 -5.93 30.32 -31.14
CA SER A 1055 -6.28 31.59 -31.77
C SER A 1055 -6.56 32.66 -30.69
N VAL A 1056 -6.13 33.90 -30.94
CA VAL A 1056 -6.63 35.06 -30.18
C VAL A 1056 -8.14 35.22 -30.46
N ALA A 1057 -8.92 35.54 -29.43
CA ALA A 1057 -10.36 35.80 -29.51
C ALA A 1057 -10.65 37.30 -29.71
#